data_AF-A0ABD1PTD0-F1
#
_entry.id   AF-A0ABD1PTD0-F1
#
_cell.length_a   1.000
_cell.length_b   1.000
_cell.length_c   1.000
_cell.angle_alpha   90.00
_cell.angle_beta   90.00
_cell.angle_gamma   90.00
#
_symmetry.space_group_name_H-M   'P 1'
#
loop_
_entity.id
_entity.type
_entity.pdbx_description
1 polymer ?
#
loop_
_entity_poly.entity_id
_entity_poly.type
_entity_poly.pdbx_seq_one_letter_code
_entity_poly.pdbx_strand_id
1 'polypeptide(L)'
;MSSWKWLPNFIICLINLVAIVKSQFPTPIYTHSKCQNNGSYTSNSTYKKNLDTILSSISSNIDTNGFYNTSIGEKSDRVNVIAMCRADLQPSQCHRYVRDASIEILNKCPGQKQAILWHEFCMVRYSDEAIFGNVAYSPFDWGNNIENVPDQDKFYQELNILLDSLRNQTAYNRSPKKFAAASRPYPEYRTIYAFEQCTADITPQDCGSCLNQSALEIRQCCDGSRGVRILRPSCYLRFETDPFYNESMVETVLQPPISTAPGKDDNTTRNDDKTTRKDDNTTRTIVIVIVPIVICLILVLCFGIFVKIKKTRKSKTEENIESDNEISTVESLQYNFSTVRDMTDDFSDANKLGQGGFGFVYKGTMSNGNEVAVKRLSRDSEQGDTEFKNEVLLVAKLQHRNLVRLLGFSMEGRERLLVYEFVCNGSLDRFIFDPIKRAHLDWENRYKIIGGVARGLLYLHEDSRLRIIHRDLKASNVLLDGEMNAKISDFGLARLFVPDETHGNTNIVVGTYGYMAPEYIMHGQFSIKSDVFSFGVLVLEIISGQKTSNFRNGENLEDLLSCVWKNWHQETPDNILDSALKVSSSPLRDIVRCIHIGLLCVQENAADRPTMASVILMLTSSTITLPIPSQPAFFITTTFDSKIPYVYESNSRTSDTTKSSKHKSDNSEGSLNSASMSELYPR
;
A
#
# COMPACT_ATOMS: atom_id res chain seq x y z
N MET A 1 -66.36 -13.22 3.37
CA MET A 1 -65.63 -12.06 3.93
C MET A 1 -65.05 -12.43 5.29
N SER A 2 -63.77 -12.83 5.40
CA SER A 2 -62.97 -12.77 6.65
C SER A 2 -61.62 -13.52 6.56
N SER A 3 -60.72 -13.20 5.63
CA SER A 3 -59.35 -13.78 5.70
C SER A 3 -58.20 -12.80 5.50
N TRP A 4 -58.47 -11.51 5.26
CA TRP A 4 -57.43 -10.54 4.90
C TRP A 4 -57.08 -9.53 6.01
N LYS A 5 -57.65 -9.66 7.21
CA LYS A 5 -57.38 -8.73 8.33
C LYS A 5 -56.07 -9.03 9.09
N TRP A 6 -55.44 -10.17 8.85
CA TRP A 6 -54.22 -10.58 9.57
C TRP A 6 -52.92 -10.27 8.80
N LEU A 7 -53.00 -10.01 7.49
CA LEU A 7 -51.83 -9.71 6.65
C LEU A 7 -50.99 -8.51 7.15
N PRO A 8 -51.58 -7.38 7.55
CA PRO A 8 -50.79 -6.21 7.97
C PRO A 8 -50.04 -6.47 9.27
N ASN A 9 -50.68 -7.13 10.23
CA ASN A 9 -50.07 -7.47 11.52
C ASN A 9 -48.99 -8.54 11.35
N PHE A 10 -49.17 -9.49 10.43
CA PHE A 10 -48.16 -10.50 10.11
C PHE A 10 -46.93 -9.88 9.43
N ILE A 11 -47.11 -8.91 8.53
CA ILE A 11 -46.03 -8.17 7.89
C ILE A 11 -45.30 -7.28 8.90
N ILE A 12 -46.00 -6.61 9.81
CA ILE A 12 -45.38 -5.82 10.89
C ILE A 12 -44.62 -6.73 11.87
N CYS A 13 -45.14 -7.91 12.19
CA CYS A 13 -44.42 -8.92 12.97
C CYS A 13 -43.18 -9.42 12.23
N LEU A 14 -43.25 -9.64 10.92
CA LEU A 14 -42.10 -10.05 10.09
C LEU A 14 -41.05 -8.94 9.99
N ILE A 15 -41.45 -7.68 9.85
CA ILE A 15 -40.53 -6.54 9.80
C ILE A 15 -39.86 -6.34 11.16
N ASN A 16 -40.60 -6.51 12.26
CA ASN A 16 -40.03 -6.47 13.61
C ASN A 16 -39.15 -7.70 13.90
N LEU A 17 -39.50 -8.89 13.41
CA LEU A 17 -38.62 -10.07 13.48
C LEU A 17 -37.34 -9.85 12.69
N VAL A 18 -37.42 -9.30 11.47
CA VAL A 18 -36.25 -8.97 10.65
C VAL A 18 -35.43 -7.85 11.27
N ALA A 19 -36.04 -6.89 11.98
CA ALA A 19 -35.34 -5.85 12.72
C ALA A 19 -34.64 -6.40 13.98
N ILE A 20 -35.27 -7.33 14.70
CA ILE A 20 -34.67 -8.01 15.86
C ILE A 20 -33.55 -8.96 15.40
N VAL A 21 -33.72 -9.68 14.29
CA VAL A 21 -32.67 -10.51 13.67
C VAL A 21 -31.53 -9.63 13.14
N LYS A 22 -31.80 -8.41 12.65
CA LYS A 22 -30.76 -7.44 12.27
C LYS A 22 -29.96 -6.88 13.46
N SER A 23 -30.54 -6.82 14.65
CA SER A 23 -29.81 -6.47 15.88
C SER A 23 -28.96 -7.63 16.44
N GLN A 24 -28.90 -8.76 15.75
CA GLN A 24 -28.19 -9.97 16.18
C GLN A 24 -27.32 -10.61 15.10
N PHE A 25 -27.00 -9.90 14.01
CA PHE A 25 -25.89 -10.32 13.16
C PHE A 25 -24.59 -9.86 13.82
N PRO A 26 -23.71 -10.78 14.26
CA PRO A 26 -22.37 -10.37 14.68
C PRO A 26 -21.72 -9.65 13.50
N THR A 27 -21.02 -8.55 13.78
CA THR A 27 -20.07 -7.96 12.85
C THR A 27 -19.22 -9.09 12.23
N PRO A 28 -18.96 -9.08 10.91
CA PRO A 28 -18.23 -10.17 10.28
C PRO A 28 -16.95 -10.45 11.06
N ILE A 29 -16.79 -11.70 11.52
CA ILE A 29 -15.66 -12.12 12.34
C ILE A 29 -14.39 -11.90 11.51
N TYR A 30 -13.52 -11.02 11.97
CA TYR A 30 -12.26 -10.73 11.30
C TYR A 30 -11.31 -11.91 11.47
N THR A 31 -10.86 -12.53 10.38
CA THR A 31 -9.89 -13.64 10.45
C THR A 31 -8.95 -13.62 9.26
N HIS A 32 -7.66 -13.42 9.52
CA HIS A 32 -6.65 -13.32 8.49
C HIS A 32 -5.37 -14.06 8.90
N SER A 33 -4.62 -14.55 7.91
CA SER A 33 -3.43 -15.37 8.14
C SER A 33 -2.33 -15.01 7.17
N LYS A 34 -1.08 -15.09 7.63
CA LYS A 34 0.12 -14.94 6.78
C LYS A 34 0.99 -16.17 6.96
N CYS A 35 1.31 -16.82 5.84
CA CYS A 35 2.21 -17.97 5.79
C CYS A 35 3.57 -17.48 5.29
N GLN A 36 4.65 -17.74 6.02
CA GLN A 36 6.00 -17.28 5.63
C GLN A 36 6.75 -18.43 4.94
N ASN A 37 7.32 -18.17 3.75
CA ASN A 37 7.98 -19.17 2.91
C ASN A 37 9.42 -19.54 3.34
N ASN A 38 9.78 -19.32 4.62
CA ASN A 38 11.13 -19.56 5.15
C ASN A 38 11.42 -21.03 5.51
N GLY A 39 10.61 -21.96 5.00
CA GLY A 39 10.82 -23.39 5.16
C GLY A 39 9.52 -24.17 5.07
N SER A 40 9.59 -25.34 4.44
CA SER A 40 8.46 -26.26 4.35
C SER A 40 8.71 -27.54 5.15
N TYR A 41 7.64 -28.18 5.60
CA TYR A 41 7.66 -29.51 6.18
C TYR A 41 6.76 -30.46 5.39
N THR A 42 7.05 -31.76 5.47
CA THR A 42 6.19 -32.81 4.88
C THR A 42 5.24 -33.39 5.94
N SER A 43 4.10 -33.94 5.52
CA SER A 43 3.06 -34.44 6.44
C SER A 43 3.56 -35.54 7.41
N ASN A 44 4.63 -36.25 7.06
CA ASN A 44 5.22 -37.33 7.88
C ASN A 44 6.49 -36.90 8.65
N SER A 45 6.81 -35.60 8.67
CA SER A 45 8.00 -35.10 9.36
C SER A 45 7.85 -35.04 10.88
N THR A 46 8.96 -35.14 11.59
CA THR A 46 9.02 -34.91 13.05
C THR A 46 8.55 -33.50 13.40
N TYR A 47 8.96 -32.49 12.63
CA TYR A 47 8.44 -31.12 12.73
C TYR A 47 6.90 -31.07 12.72
N LYS A 48 6.23 -31.75 11.77
CA LYS A 48 4.76 -31.78 11.71
C LYS A 48 4.14 -32.40 12.96
N LYS A 49 4.68 -33.53 13.43
CA LYS A 49 4.23 -34.16 14.67
C LYS A 49 4.37 -33.22 15.87
N ASN A 50 5.49 -32.51 15.96
CA ASN A 50 5.75 -31.51 16.98
C ASN A 50 4.75 -30.35 16.90
N LEU A 51 4.49 -29.84 15.69
CA LEU A 51 3.54 -28.76 15.42
C LEU A 51 2.10 -29.15 15.83
N ASP A 52 1.66 -30.36 15.48
CA ASP A 52 0.33 -30.85 15.87
C ASP A 52 0.20 -31.00 17.39
N THR A 53 1.25 -31.47 18.05
CA THR A 53 1.28 -31.67 19.50
C THR A 53 1.19 -30.33 20.24
N ILE A 54 1.93 -29.32 19.80
CA ILE A 54 1.93 -28.00 20.47
C ILE A 54 0.64 -27.22 20.18
N LEU A 55 0.12 -27.25 18.95
CA LEU A 55 -1.11 -26.54 18.60
C LEU A 55 -2.38 -27.18 19.20
N SER A 56 -2.38 -28.50 19.42
CA SER A 56 -3.49 -29.18 20.11
C SER A 56 -3.53 -28.92 21.61
N SER A 57 -2.39 -28.62 22.24
CA SER A 57 -2.28 -28.41 23.69
C SER A 57 -2.31 -26.94 24.11
N ILE A 58 -1.97 -25.99 23.24
CA ILE A 58 -1.83 -24.57 23.61
C ILE A 58 -3.09 -23.96 24.20
N SER A 59 -4.28 -24.33 23.68
CA SER A 59 -5.54 -23.78 24.18
C SER A 59 -5.83 -24.12 25.64
N SER A 60 -5.37 -25.27 26.13
CA SER A 60 -5.55 -25.70 27.53
C SER A 60 -4.50 -25.15 28.48
N ASN A 61 -3.37 -24.69 27.94
CA ASN A 61 -2.27 -24.15 28.72
C ASN A 61 -2.29 -22.61 28.78
N ILE A 62 -3.21 -21.97 28.07
CA ILE A 62 -3.31 -20.51 28.10
C ILE A 62 -3.71 -20.04 29.49
N ASP A 63 -2.93 -19.11 30.04
CA ASP A 63 -3.12 -18.65 31.40
C ASP A 63 -4.37 -17.76 31.53
N THR A 64 -4.68 -17.36 32.76
CA THR A 64 -5.79 -16.43 33.05
C THR A 64 -5.56 -15.04 32.48
N ASN A 65 -4.33 -14.71 32.10
CA ASN A 65 -3.97 -13.45 31.42
C ASN A 65 -4.24 -13.52 29.91
N GLY A 66 -4.50 -14.71 29.38
CA GLY A 66 -4.78 -14.91 27.96
C GLY A 66 -3.53 -14.85 27.10
N PHE A 67 -2.34 -15.17 27.65
CA PHE A 67 -1.10 -15.27 26.88
C PHE A 67 -0.38 -16.57 27.21
N TYR A 68 0.15 -17.23 26.18
CA TYR A 68 0.99 -18.40 26.39
C TYR A 68 1.99 -18.56 25.25
N ASN A 69 3.23 -18.87 25.62
CA ASN A 69 4.26 -19.22 24.68
C ASN A 69 4.99 -20.47 25.14
N THR A 70 5.41 -21.32 24.19
CA THR A 70 6.19 -22.51 24.50
C THR A 70 6.88 -23.05 23.26
N SER A 71 7.83 -23.96 23.46
CA SER A 71 8.54 -24.63 22.37
C SER A 71 8.56 -26.14 22.57
N ILE A 72 8.53 -26.89 21.47
CA ILE A 72 8.72 -28.35 21.47
C ILE A 72 9.72 -28.74 20.38
N GLY A 73 10.48 -29.82 20.62
CA GLY A 73 11.47 -30.33 19.67
C GLY A 73 12.82 -29.61 19.71
N GLU A 74 13.76 -30.09 18.90
CA GLU A 74 15.13 -29.58 18.86
C GLU A 74 15.60 -29.37 17.41
N LYS A 75 16.61 -28.50 17.26
CA LYS A 75 17.28 -28.21 15.97
C LYS A 75 16.26 -27.93 14.86
N SER A 76 16.29 -28.69 13.76
CA SER A 76 15.45 -28.53 12.57
C SER A 76 13.97 -28.88 12.77
N ASP A 77 13.65 -29.56 13.88
CA ASP A 77 12.30 -30.01 14.24
C ASP A 77 11.69 -29.18 15.40
N ARG A 78 12.38 -28.12 15.82
CA ARG A 78 11.89 -27.21 16.86
C ARG A 78 10.69 -26.41 16.35
N VAL A 79 9.64 -26.30 17.17
CA VAL A 79 8.48 -25.47 16.92
C VAL A 79 8.29 -24.54 18.12
N ASN A 80 8.29 -23.24 17.88
CA ASN A 80 7.98 -22.20 18.84
C ASN A 80 6.56 -21.69 18.56
N VAL A 81 5.72 -21.54 19.58
CA VAL A 81 4.34 -21.05 19.43
C VAL A 81 4.05 -19.94 20.43
N ILE A 82 3.31 -18.94 19.99
CA ILE A 82 2.69 -17.90 20.80
C ILE A 82 1.18 -17.93 20.55
N ALA A 83 0.39 -17.86 21.62
CA ALA A 83 -1.04 -17.54 21.57
C ALA A 83 -1.36 -16.36 22.49
N MET A 84 -2.22 -15.46 22.02
CA MET A 84 -2.68 -14.31 22.78
C MET A 84 -4.17 -14.08 22.54
N CYS A 85 -4.94 -13.86 23.59
CA CYS A 85 -6.34 -13.50 23.55
C CYS A 85 -6.54 -12.01 23.76
N ARG A 86 -7.64 -11.46 23.24
CA ARG A 86 -8.08 -10.12 23.58
C ARG A 86 -8.34 -10.02 25.08
N ALA A 87 -7.81 -8.99 25.72
CA ALA A 87 -7.73 -8.92 27.17
C ALA A 87 -9.09 -8.82 27.90
N ASP A 88 -10.16 -8.37 27.22
CA ASP A 88 -11.52 -8.22 27.71
C ASP A 88 -12.37 -9.51 27.65
N LEU A 89 -11.75 -10.64 27.30
CA LEU A 89 -12.42 -11.93 27.22
C LEU A 89 -12.37 -12.70 28.54
N GLN A 90 -13.41 -13.51 28.76
CA GLN A 90 -13.41 -14.51 29.82
C GLN A 90 -12.44 -15.66 29.49
N PRO A 91 -11.80 -16.30 30.48
CA PRO A 91 -10.87 -17.40 30.23
C PRO A 91 -11.46 -18.50 29.35
N SER A 92 -12.72 -18.91 29.59
CA SER A 92 -13.39 -19.95 28.79
C SER A 92 -13.56 -19.58 27.31
N GLN A 93 -13.80 -18.30 27.00
CA GLN A 93 -13.88 -17.81 25.62
C GLN A 93 -12.51 -17.81 24.96
N CYS A 94 -11.48 -17.38 25.70
CA CYS A 94 -10.10 -17.38 25.24
C CYS A 94 -9.62 -18.79 24.84
N HIS A 95 -9.87 -19.80 25.69
CA HIS A 95 -9.55 -21.20 25.39
C HIS A 95 -10.21 -21.67 24.09
N ARG A 96 -11.50 -21.35 23.90
CA ARG A 96 -12.25 -21.72 22.68
C ARG A 96 -11.65 -21.07 21.43
N TYR A 97 -11.43 -19.76 21.44
CA TYR A 97 -10.92 -19.04 20.26
C TYR A 97 -9.50 -19.47 19.90
N VAL A 98 -8.62 -19.70 20.88
CA VAL A 98 -7.27 -20.20 20.61
C VAL A 98 -7.30 -21.62 20.04
N ARG A 99 -8.18 -22.50 20.54
CA ARG A 99 -8.34 -23.84 19.97
C ARG A 99 -8.78 -23.78 18.51
N ASP A 100 -9.79 -22.97 18.21
CA ASP A 100 -10.35 -22.88 16.87
C ASP A 100 -9.31 -22.25 15.90
N ALA A 101 -8.59 -21.20 16.34
CA ALA A 101 -7.48 -20.60 15.61
C ALA A 101 -6.31 -21.56 15.34
N SER A 102 -5.96 -22.41 16.32
CA SER A 102 -4.93 -23.45 16.18
C SER A 102 -5.27 -24.50 15.12
N ILE A 103 -6.56 -24.79 14.91
CA ILE A 103 -7.02 -25.69 13.84
C ILE A 103 -6.98 -24.95 12.49
N GLU A 104 -7.49 -23.72 12.47
CA GLU A 104 -7.62 -22.94 11.24
C GLU A 104 -6.27 -22.56 10.62
N ILE A 105 -5.26 -22.24 11.43
CA ILE A 105 -3.94 -21.85 10.93
C ILE A 105 -3.26 -22.97 10.13
N LEU A 106 -3.49 -24.23 10.48
CA LEU A 106 -2.99 -25.39 9.74
C LEU A 106 -3.70 -25.59 8.39
N ASN A 107 -4.99 -25.26 8.33
CA ASN A 107 -5.77 -25.33 7.09
C ASN A 107 -5.37 -24.20 6.12
N LYS A 108 -5.10 -23.00 6.63
CA LYS A 108 -4.71 -21.85 5.80
C LYS A 108 -3.25 -21.86 5.37
N CYS A 109 -2.35 -22.42 6.19
CA CYS A 109 -0.91 -22.46 5.93
C CYS A 109 -0.36 -23.91 5.89
N PRO A 110 -0.85 -24.77 4.99
CA PRO A 110 -0.43 -26.17 4.95
C PRO A 110 1.04 -26.30 4.56
N GLY A 111 1.79 -27.09 5.33
CA GLY A 111 3.18 -27.43 5.01
C GLY A 111 4.21 -26.33 5.28
N GLN A 112 3.82 -25.20 5.89
CA GLN A 112 4.70 -24.06 6.15
C GLN A 112 5.26 -24.09 7.57
N LYS A 113 6.57 -23.90 7.76
CA LYS A 113 7.21 -23.88 9.08
C LYS A 113 7.00 -22.59 9.88
N GLN A 114 6.36 -21.59 9.27
CA GLN A 114 6.12 -20.30 9.91
C GLN A 114 4.77 -19.76 9.47
N ALA A 115 3.90 -19.44 10.42
CA ALA A 115 2.62 -18.82 10.14
C ALA A 115 2.10 -18.04 11.34
N ILE A 116 1.29 -17.02 11.06
CA ILE A 116 0.47 -16.30 12.04
C ILE A 116 -0.96 -16.22 11.55
N LEU A 117 -1.91 -16.37 12.47
CA LEU A 117 -3.33 -16.15 12.28
C LEU A 117 -3.83 -15.15 13.31
N TRP A 118 -4.46 -14.08 12.84
CA TRP A 118 -5.20 -13.13 13.66
C TRP A 118 -6.69 -13.38 13.48
N HIS A 119 -7.35 -13.73 14.58
CA HIS A 119 -8.79 -13.81 14.71
C HIS A 119 -9.27 -12.60 15.53
N GLU A 120 -10.52 -12.18 15.35
CA GLU A 120 -11.15 -11.03 16.04
C GLU A 120 -10.92 -11.00 17.57
N PHE A 121 -10.74 -12.18 18.16
CA PHE A 121 -10.65 -12.39 19.60
C PHE A 121 -9.32 -13.02 20.07
N CYS A 122 -8.44 -13.46 19.16
CA CYS A 122 -7.15 -14.05 19.52
C CYS A 122 -6.14 -14.04 18.37
N MET A 123 -4.88 -14.31 18.68
CA MET A 123 -3.79 -14.52 17.73
C MET A 123 -3.09 -15.83 18.07
N VAL A 124 -2.74 -16.61 17.05
CA VAL A 124 -1.87 -17.79 17.15
C VAL A 124 -0.77 -17.67 16.12
N ARG A 125 0.49 -17.81 16.55
CA ARG A 125 1.67 -17.80 15.67
C ARG A 125 2.58 -18.96 16.00
N TYR A 126 3.13 -19.62 14.98
CA TYR A 126 4.20 -20.59 15.15
C TYR A 126 5.37 -20.31 14.21
N SER A 127 6.56 -20.76 14.61
CA SER A 127 7.80 -20.63 13.84
C SER A 127 8.81 -21.71 14.22
N ASP A 128 9.65 -22.12 13.28
CA ASP A 128 10.87 -22.90 13.58
C ASP A 128 12.01 -22.06 14.15
N GLU A 129 11.94 -20.73 13.99
CA GLU A 129 12.84 -19.75 14.58
C GLU A 129 12.37 -19.28 15.97
N ALA A 130 13.30 -18.73 16.76
CA ALA A 130 12.98 -18.17 18.07
C ALA A 130 12.14 -16.88 17.90
N ILE A 131 10.96 -16.84 18.52
CA ILE A 131 9.99 -15.74 18.40
C ILE A 131 9.64 -15.08 19.74
N PHE A 132 10.30 -15.45 20.83
CA PHE A 132 10.01 -14.95 22.17
C PHE A 132 10.91 -13.78 22.56
N GLY A 133 10.36 -12.82 23.29
CA GLY A 133 11.13 -11.77 23.97
C GLY A 133 11.65 -10.65 23.06
N ASN A 134 11.41 -10.73 21.75
CA ASN A 134 11.79 -9.73 20.76
C ASN A 134 10.56 -9.15 20.09
N VAL A 135 10.56 -7.84 19.87
CA VAL A 135 9.49 -7.17 19.14
C VAL A 135 9.51 -7.57 17.66
N ALA A 136 8.37 -8.03 17.16
CA ALA A 136 8.16 -8.36 15.77
C ALA A 136 7.09 -7.44 15.18
N TYR A 137 7.50 -6.69 14.15
CA TYR A 137 6.64 -5.79 13.39
C TYR A 137 5.98 -6.47 12.19
N SER A 138 6.57 -7.56 11.70
CA SER A 138 6.18 -8.29 10.49
C SER A 138 6.02 -9.80 10.75
N PRO A 139 5.15 -10.50 9.99
CA PRO A 139 4.26 -9.93 8.97
C PRO A 139 3.17 -9.07 9.63
N PHE A 140 2.69 -8.06 8.92
CA PHE A 140 1.71 -7.07 9.38
C PHE A 140 0.44 -7.18 8.55
N ASP A 141 -0.70 -6.84 9.15
CA ASP A 141 -2.01 -6.81 8.51
C ASP A 141 -2.91 -5.72 9.13
N TRP A 142 -3.91 -5.26 8.39
CA TRP A 142 -4.81 -4.21 8.85
C TRP A 142 -6.20 -4.34 8.23
N GLY A 143 -7.18 -3.69 8.85
CA GLY A 143 -8.52 -3.53 8.30
C GLY A 143 -9.16 -2.23 8.77
N ASN A 144 -10.09 -1.70 7.99
CA ASN A 144 -10.75 -0.44 8.29
C ASN A 144 -12.24 -0.45 7.97
N ASN A 145 -12.95 0.51 8.55
CA ASN A 145 -14.31 0.83 8.23
C ASN A 145 -14.34 1.60 6.90
N ILE A 146 -15.21 1.21 5.98
CA ILE A 146 -15.31 1.86 4.66
C ILE A 146 -15.94 3.25 4.71
N GLU A 147 -16.61 3.59 5.82
CA GLU A 147 -17.16 4.92 6.03
C GLU A 147 -16.12 5.85 6.65
N ASN A 148 -16.07 7.07 6.12
CA ASN A 148 -15.16 8.10 6.58
C ASN A 148 -15.84 9.08 7.53
N VAL A 149 -15.02 9.72 8.35
CA VAL A 149 -15.41 10.86 9.21
C VAL A 149 -15.45 12.17 8.41
N PRO A 150 -16.37 13.12 8.70
CA PRO A 150 -16.52 14.36 7.94
C PRO A 150 -15.34 15.32 8.18
N ASP A 151 -14.97 15.56 9.44
CA ASP A 151 -13.83 16.39 9.83
C ASP A 151 -12.66 15.50 10.31
N GLN A 152 -11.84 15.08 9.36
CA GLN A 152 -10.74 14.13 9.56
C GLN A 152 -9.67 14.72 10.48
N ASP A 153 -9.26 15.97 10.27
CA ASP A 153 -8.20 16.58 11.05
C ASP A 153 -8.56 16.67 12.53
N LYS A 154 -9.78 17.12 12.83
CA LYS A 154 -10.26 17.17 14.21
C LYS A 154 -10.44 15.78 14.80
N PHE A 155 -10.95 14.82 14.02
CA PHE A 155 -11.10 13.44 14.48
C PHE A 155 -9.76 12.82 14.88
N TYR A 156 -8.74 12.96 14.03
CA TYR A 156 -7.42 12.40 14.30
C TYR A 156 -6.67 13.15 15.40
N GLN A 157 -6.90 14.45 15.59
CA GLN A 157 -6.40 15.14 16.78
C GLN A 157 -6.95 14.50 18.06
N GLU A 158 -8.26 14.25 18.11
CA GLU A 158 -8.91 13.62 19.26
C GLU A 158 -8.48 12.16 19.45
N LEU A 159 -8.35 11.40 18.35
CA LEU A 159 -7.87 10.03 18.34
C LEU A 159 -6.41 9.91 18.78
N ASN A 160 -5.51 10.77 18.30
CA ASN A 160 -4.08 10.70 18.65
C ASN A 160 -3.86 10.92 20.14
N ILE A 161 -4.56 11.88 20.74
CA ILE A 161 -4.51 12.08 22.19
C ILE A 161 -5.02 10.84 22.95
N LEU A 162 -6.08 10.18 22.43
CA LEU A 162 -6.61 8.96 23.03
C LEU A 162 -5.59 7.80 22.92
N LEU A 163 -5.03 7.57 21.74
CA LEU A 163 -4.01 6.53 21.49
C LEU A 163 -2.72 6.79 22.29
N ASP A 164 -2.24 8.03 22.36
CA ASP A 164 -1.05 8.39 23.14
C ASP A 164 -1.24 8.11 24.64
N SER A 165 -2.46 8.38 25.16
CA SER A 165 -2.82 8.05 26.54
C SER A 165 -2.84 6.54 26.77
N LEU A 166 -3.48 5.79 25.86
CA LEU A 166 -3.56 4.34 25.93
C LEU A 166 -2.18 3.69 25.82
N ARG A 167 -1.29 4.21 24.97
CA ARG A 167 0.04 3.64 24.75
C ARG A 167 0.88 3.61 26.00
N ASN A 168 0.87 4.72 26.74
CA ASN A 168 1.60 4.80 28.01
C ASN A 168 1.02 3.85 29.06
N GLN A 169 -0.31 3.73 29.12
CA GLN A 169 -0.97 2.77 30.01
C GLN A 169 -0.62 1.34 29.59
N THR A 170 -0.75 0.99 28.33
CA THR A 170 -0.48 -0.36 27.81
C THR A 170 0.97 -0.79 28.05
N ALA A 171 1.93 0.11 27.80
CA ALA A 171 3.36 -0.19 27.93
C ALA A 171 3.83 -0.29 29.39
N TYR A 172 3.38 0.60 30.27
CA TYR A 172 3.92 0.77 31.62
C TYR A 172 2.98 0.35 32.76
N ASN A 173 1.74 -0.07 32.45
CA ASN A 173 0.86 -0.66 33.45
C ASN A 173 1.43 -2.00 33.91
N ARG A 174 1.35 -2.25 35.23
CA ARG A 174 1.84 -3.47 35.88
C ARG A 174 0.95 -4.69 35.62
N SER A 175 -0.15 -4.52 34.87
CA SER A 175 -1.01 -5.63 34.48
C SER A 175 -0.27 -6.62 33.56
N PRO A 176 -0.30 -7.93 33.87
CA PRO A 176 0.33 -8.95 33.02
C PRO A 176 -0.30 -9.05 31.62
N LYS A 177 -1.52 -8.53 31.43
CA LYS A 177 -2.22 -8.53 30.14
C LYS A 177 -1.73 -7.47 29.14
N LYS A 178 -0.94 -6.47 29.60
CA LYS A 178 -0.43 -5.33 28.80
C LYS A 178 -1.43 -4.80 27.78
N PHE A 179 -2.54 -4.26 28.28
CA PHE A 179 -3.58 -3.64 27.45
C PHE A 179 -4.16 -2.40 28.13
N ALA A 180 -4.76 -1.53 27.32
CA ALA A 180 -5.60 -0.45 27.78
C ALA A 180 -6.72 -0.21 26.76
N ALA A 181 -7.87 0.25 27.24
CA ALA A 181 -8.97 0.68 26.39
C ALA A 181 -9.69 1.85 27.04
N ALA A 182 -10.11 2.81 26.23
CA ALA A 182 -10.81 3.99 26.68
C ALA A 182 -11.62 4.58 25.54
N SER A 183 -12.53 5.48 25.90
CA SER A 183 -13.37 6.18 24.96
C SER A 183 -13.28 7.68 25.16
N ARG A 184 -13.51 8.44 24.09
CA ARG A 184 -13.45 9.90 24.12
C ARG A 184 -14.61 10.53 23.34
N PRO A 185 -15.31 11.53 23.91
CA PRO A 185 -16.40 12.19 23.19
C PRO A 185 -15.94 12.89 21.92
N TYR A 186 -16.72 12.75 20.83
CA TYR A 186 -16.51 13.48 19.57
C TYR A 186 -17.86 13.98 19.02
N PRO A 187 -18.06 15.29 18.80
CA PRO A 187 -19.40 15.89 18.59
C PRO A 187 -20.26 15.28 17.46
N GLU A 188 -19.65 14.75 16.40
CA GLU A 188 -20.36 14.26 15.21
C GLU A 188 -20.72 12.76 15.29
N TYR A 189 -19.89 11.97 16.00
CA TYR A 189 -20.05 10.52 16.17
C TYR A 189 -20.39 10.09 17.60
N ARG A 190 -20.63 11.06 18.49
CA ARG A 190 -20.79 10.91 19.95
C ARG A 190 -19.51 10.49 20.66
N THR A 191 -18.84 9.41 20.24
CA THR A 191 -17.69 8.82 20.95
C THR A 191 -16.72 8.10 20.01
N ILE A 192 -15.42 8.17 20.31
CA ILE A 192 -14.35 7.35 19.73
C ILE A 192 -13.98 6.29 20.76
N TYR A 193 -14.01 5.01 20.39
CA TYR A 193 -13.58 3.89 21.23
C TYR A 193 -12.23 3.40 20.74
N ALA A 194 -11.26 3.20 21.63
CA ALA A 194 -9.93 2.68 21.27
C ALA A 194 -9.44 1.60 22.24
N PHE A 195 -8.65 0.67 21.72
CA PHE A 195 -8.10 -0.49 22.42
C PHE A 195 -6.68 -0.76 21.91
N GLU A 196 -5.73 -0.93 22.83
CA GLU A 196 -4.34 -1.30 22.54
C GLU A 196 -3.91 -2.47 23.42
N GLN A 197 -3.12 -3.40 22.86
CA GLN A 197 -2.60 -4.56 23.58
C GLN A 197 -1.25 -5.02 23.02
N CYS A 198 -0.34 -5.45 23.89
CA CYS A 198 0.96 -6.03 23.54
C CYS A 198 1.08 -7.48 24.02
N THR A 199 1.97 -8.26 23.39
CA THR A 199 2.32 -9.59 23.90
C THR A 199 3.05 -9.47 25.25
N ALA A 200 2.84 -10.44 26.15
CA ALA A 200 3.38 -10.35 27.50
C ALA A 200 4.90 -10.50 27.56
N ASP A 201 5.54 -11.03 26.52
CA ASP A 201 6.96 -11.37 26.47
C ASP A 201 7.91 -10.23 26.10
N ILE A 202 7.43 -9.11 25.55
CA ILE A 202 8.28 -7.97 25.12
C ILE A 202 8.47 -6.91 26.22
N THR A 203 9.46 -6.02 26.11
CA THR A 203 9.68 -4.97 27.11
C THR A 203 8.61 -3.85 27.04
N PRO A 204 8.41 -3.05 28.09
CA PRO A 204 7.59 -1.82 28.03
C PRO A 204 7.97 -0.89 26.87
N GLN A 205 9.27 -0.70 26.65
CA GLN A 205 9.82 0.16 25.60
C GLN A 205 9.47 -0.38 24.21
N ASP A 206 9.61 -1.69 24.02
CA ASP A 206 9.24 -2.37 22.78
C ASP A 206 7.74 -2.31 22.52
N CYS A 207 6.93 -2.50 23.56
CA CYS A 207 5.47 -2.37 23.48
C CYS A 207 5.08 -0.96 23.04
N GLY A 208 5.61 0.07 23.70
CA GLY A 208 5.39 1.46 23.32
C GLY A 208 5.83 1.76 21.89
N SER A 209 7.00 1.25 21.46
CA SER A 209 7.49 1.43 20.10
C SER A 209 6.59 0.75 19.06
N CYS A 210 6.12 -0.46 19.34
CA CYS A 210 5.21 -1.21 18.47
C CYS A 210 3.86 -0.50 18.30
N LEU A 211 3.27 -0.01 19.39
CA LEU A 211 2.01 0.72 19.38
C LEU A 211 2.15 2.09 18.71
N ASN A 212 3.25 2.80 18.95
CA ASN A 212 3.53 4.07 18.26
C ASN A 212 3.64 3.87 16.74
N GLN A 213 4.40 2.87 16.30
CA GLN A 213 4.49 2.53 14.87
C GLN A 213 3.13 2.12 14.30
N SER A 214 2.31 1.43 15.09
CA SER A 214 0.95 1.04 14.71
C SER A 214 0.02 2.24 14.56
N ALA A 215 0.13 3.25 15.43
CA ALA A 215 -0.64 4.48 15.33
C ALA A 215 -0.25 5.32 14.10
N LEU A 216 1.05 5.40 13.78
CA LEU A 216 1.55 6.08 12.58
C LEU A 216 1.05 5.42 11.28
N GLU A 217 0.86 4.10 11.29
CA GLU A 217 0.32 3.33 10.17
C GLU A 217 -1.14 3.66 9.85
N ILE A 218 -1.93 4.14 10.83
CA ILE A 218 -3.36 4.43 10.65
C ILE A 218 -3.57 5.44 9.51
N ARG A 219 -2.75 6.48 9.47
CA ARG A 219 -2.78 7.52 8.42
C ARG A 219 -2.28 6.98 7.06
N GLN A 220 -1.51 5.90 7.05
CA GLN A 220 -0.97 5.31 5.82
C GLN A 220 -1.95 4.30 5.21
N CYS A 221 -2.57 3.46 6.02
CA CYS A 221 -3.46 2.41 5.53
C CYS A 221 -4.90 2.88 5.33
N CYS A 222 -5.35 3.83 6.17
CA CYS A 222 -6.76 3.89 6.54
C CYS A 222 -7.24 5.32 6.84
N ASP A 223 -6.65 6.32 6.18
CA ASP A 223 -6.91 7.74 6.47
C ASP A 223 -8.38 8.13 6.23
N GLY A 224 -8.91 8.89 7.17
CA GLY A 224 -10.30 9.32 7.22
C GLY A 224 -11.29 8.27 7.71
N SER A 225 -10.88 7.02 7.91
CA SER A 225 -11.79 5.95 8.34
C SER A 225 -12.32 6.17 9.75
N ARG A 226 -13.62 5.93 9.95
CA ARG A 226 -14.25 5.98 11.28
C ARG A 226 -13.87 4.81 12.20
N GLY A 227 -13.05 3.88 11.73
CA GLY A 227 -12.52 2.78 12.54
C GLY A 227 -11.45 1.96 11.83
N VAL A 228 -10.40 1.58 12.55
CA VAL A 228 -9.23 0.88 12.02
C VAL A 228 -8.75 -0.15 13.02
N ARG A 229 -8.21 -1.27 12.53
CA ARG A 229 -7.47 -2.27 13.30
C ARG A 229 -6.11 -2.54 12.64
N ILE A 230 -5.06 -2.54 13.44
CA ILE A 230 -3.66 -2.79 13.05
C ILE A 230 -3.20 -4.04 13.80
N LEU A 231 -2.75 -5.04 13.06
CA LEU A 231 -2.45 -6.39 13.54
C LEU A 231 -0.96 -6.69 13.32
N ARG A 232 -0.18 -6.65 14.40
CA ARG A 232 1.23 -7.08 14.40
C ARG A 232 1.40 -8.32 15.26
N PRO A 233 2.52 -9.06 15.11
CA PRO A 233 2.79 -10.21 15.96
C PRO A 233 2.97 -9.83 17.44
N SER A 234 3.50 -8.64 17.73
CA SER A 234 3.81 -8.19 19.10
C SER A 234 2.84 -7.15 19.67
N CYS A 235 2.02 -6.49 18.84
CA CYS A 235 1.03 -5.53 19.32
C CYS A 235 -0.22 -5.46 18.42
N TYR A 236 -1.30 -5.01 19.03
CA TYR A 236 -2.62 -4.85 18.43
C TYR A 236 -3.17 -3.47 18.79
N LEU A 237 -3.68 -2.75 17.80
CA LEU A 237 -4.33 -1.45 17.98
C LEU A 237 -5.64 -1.45 17.22
N ARG A 238 -6.72 -0.99 17.86
CA ARG A 238 -8.00 -0.76 17.18
C ARG A 238 -8.71 0.48 17.71
N PHE A 239 -9.35 1.22 16.81
CA PHE A 239 -10.39 2.18 17.17
C PHE A 239 -11.63 2.02 16.29
N GLU A 240 -12.79 2.38 16.80
CA GLU A 240 -14.06 2.49 16.05
C GLU A 240 -14.92 3.59 16.68
N THR A 241 -15.90 4.08 15.93
CA THR A 241 -16.95 4.98 16.44
C THR A 241 -18.12 4.22 17.09
N ASP A 242 -18.20 2.91 16.87
CA ASP A 242 -19.11 2.00 17.56
C ASP A 242 -18.38 1.22 18.67
N PRO A 243 -19.02 0.94 19.81
CA PRO A 243 -18.41 0.17 20.89
C PRO A 243 -18.12 -1.28 20.48
N PHE A 244 -16.91 -1.78 20.77
CA PHE A 244 -16.45 -3.13 20.35
C PHE A 244 -15.75 -3.97 21.44
N TYR A 245 -15.56 -3.40 22.63
CA TYR A 245 -14.98 -4.09 23.78
C TYR A 245 -15.91 -4.01 25.00
N ASN A 246 -15.73 -4.92 25.95
CA ASN A 246 -16.56 -4.94 27.16
C ASN A 246 -16.05 -3.95 28.23
N GLU A 247 -16.66 -2.76 28.31
CA GLU A 247 -16.30 -1.70 29.27
C GLU A 247 -16.22 -2.20 30.72
N SER A 248 -17.17 -3.04 31.15
CA SER A 248 -17.18 -3.58 32.53
C SER A 248 -15.95 -4.46 32.84
N MET A 249 -15.43 -5.18 31.83
CA MET A 249 -14.23 -6.01 31.98
C MET A 249 -12.97 -5.15 31.94
N VAL A 250 -12.95 -4.07 31.15
CA VAL A 250 -11.85 -3.10 31.12
C VAL A 250 -11.72 -2.40 32.47
N GLU A 251 -12.82 -1.92 33.03
CA GLU A 251 -12.84 -1.26 34.35
C GLU A 251 -12.41 -2.20 35.49
N THR A 252 -12.81 -3.47 35.44
CA THR A 252 -12.43 -4.46 36.46
C THR A 252 -10.92 -4.77 36.45
N VAL A 253 -10.26 -4.71 35.28
CA VAL A 253 -8.84 -5.06 35.15
C VAL A 253 -7.90 -3.86 35.38
N LEU A 254 -8.40 -2.62 35.24
CA LEU A 254 -7.63 -1.39 35.50
C LEU A 254 -7.65 -0.95 36.97
N GLN A 255 -8.49 -1.56 37.83
CA GLN A 255 -8.48 -1.27 39.26
C GLN A 255 -7.21 -1.84 39.93
N PRO A 256 -6.52 -1.07 40.78
CA PRO A 256 -5.41 -1.59 41.57
C PRO A 256 -5.90 -2.70 42.52
N PRO A 257 -5.09 -3.72 42.83
CA PRO A 257 -5.49 -4.79 43.73
C PRO A 257 -5.90 -4.20 45.08
N ILE A 258 -7.16 -4.44 45.47
CA ILE A 258 -7.66 -4.08 46.81
C ILE A 258 -6.78 -4.79 47.82
N SER A 259 -6.06 -4.01 48.63
CA SER A 259 -5.31 -4.50 49.77
C SER A 259 -6.31 -5.00 50.82
N THR A 260 -6.45 -6.33 50.92
CA THR A 260 -7.16 -6.96 52.04
C THR A 260 -6.32 -6.80 53.30
N ALA A 261 -6.72 -5.90 54.20
CA ALA A 261 -6.33 -5.93 55.60
C ALA A 261 -7.38 -6.72 56.42
N PRO A 262 -6.97 -7.39 57.51
CA PRO A 262 -7.70 -8.51 58.09
C PRO A 262 -8.90 -8.09 58.93
N GLY A 263 -9.83 -9.04 59.04
CA GLY A 263 -11.17 -8.85 59.58
C GLY A 263 -11.25 -8.32 61.01
N LYS A 264 -12.39 -7.70 61.28
CA LYS A 264 -13.02 -7.68 62.58
C LYS A 264 -14.48 -8.05 62.42
N ASP A 265 -14.87 -9.05 63.20
CA ASP A 265 -16.22 -9.47 63.45
C ASP A 265 -17.11 -8.28 63.79
N ASP A 266 -18.34 -8.26 63.25
CA ASP A 266 -19.48 -8.30 64.15
C ASP A 266 -20.73 -8.84 63.42
N ASN A 267 -21.45 -9.69 64.15
CA ASN A 267 -22.79 -10.14 63.79
C ASN A 267 -23.72 -8.92 63.69
N THR A 268 -24.78 -8.98 62.88
CA THR A 268 -26.17 -8.89 63.36
C THR A 268 -27.17 -9.05 62.20
N THR A 269 -28.22 -9.79 62.55
CA THR A 269 -29.43 -10.29 61.90
C THR A 269 -30.20 -9.44 60.87
N ARG A 270 -30.77 -10.20 59.93
CA ARG A 270 -32.03 -10.00 59.18
C ARG A 270 -33.05 -9.06 59.82
N ASN A 271 -33.75 -8.29 58.98
CA ASN A 271 -35.22 -8.39 58.90
C ASN A 271 -35.77 -7.93 57.54
N ASP A 272 -36.69 -8.74 57.04
CA ASP A 272 -37.58 -8.49 55.92
C ASP A 272 -38.47 -7.27 56.19
N ASP A 273 -38.78 -6.49 55.15
CA ASP A 273 -40.11 -5.90 55.05
C ASP A 273 -40.63 -5.94 53.60
N LYS A 274 -41.77 -6.61 53.45
CA LYS A 274 -42.57 -6.70 52.23
C LYS A 274 -43.63 -5.62 52.31
N THR A 275 -43.68 -4.72 51.33
CA THR A 275 -44.95 -4.04 51.00
C THR A 275 -45.17 -3.93 49.50
N THR A 276 -46.25 -4.58 49.09
CA THR A 276 -46.87 -4.64 47.77
C THR A 276 -47.43 -3.28 47.36
N ARG A 277 -47.07 -2.82 46.15
CA ARG A 277 -47.69 -1.65 45.48
C ARG A 277 -49.08 -2.00 44.97
N LYS A 278 -50.02 -1.07 45.15
CA LYS A 278 -51.37 -1.04 44.56
C LYS A 278 -51.34 -0.15 43.32
N ASP A 279 -51.91 -0.66 42.22
CA ASP A 279 -52.03 -0.01 40.91
C ASP A 279 -52.89 1.27 40.94
N ASP A 280 -52.58 2.20 40.05
CA ASP A 280 -53.57 3.17 39.56
C ASP A 280 -53.47 3.31 38.02
N ASN A 281 -54.52 2.87 37.34
CA ASN A 281 -54.54 2.48 35.91
C ASN A 281 -54.91 3.60 34.92
N THR A 282 -54.93 4.87 35.36
CA THR A 282 -55.54 5.95 34.56
C THR A 282 -54.53 6.80 33.78
N THR A 283 -53.27 6.88 34.23
CA THR A 283 -52.23 7.72 33.60
C THR A 283 -51.55 7.05 32.40
N ARG A 284 -51.56 5.71 32.33
CA ARG A 284 -50.86 4.93 31.30
C ARG A 284 -51.58 4.94 29.94
N THR A 285 -52.90 5.12 29.92
CA THR A 285 -53.69 5.08 28.67
C THR A 285 -53.56 6.35 27.83
N ILE A 286 -53.38 7.51 28.47
CA ILE A 286 -53.25 8.81 27.77
C ILE A 286 -51.91 8.92 27.02
N VAL A 287 -50.82 8.41 27.63
CA VAL A 287 -49.48 8.40 27.02
C VAL A 287 -49.41 7.43 25.83
N ILE A 288 -50.09 6.28 25.91
CA ILE A 288 -50.06 5.26 24.85
C ILE A 288 -50.77 5.72 23.57
N VAL A 289 -51.78 6.59 23.65
CA VAL A 289 -52.55 7.00 22.46
C VAL A 289 -52.03 8.31 21.85
N ILE A 290 -51.62 9.27 22.65
CA ILE A 290 -51.24 10.60 22.15
C ILE A 290 -49.84 10.59 21.53
N VAL A 291 -48.90 9.87 22.12
CA VAL A 291 -47.50 9.85 21.67
C VAL A 291 -47.36 9.26 20.25
N PRO A 292 -48.00 8.13 19.88
CA PRO A 292 -47.92 7.61 18.52
C PRO A 292 -48.54 8.53 17.46
N ILE A 293 -49.60 9.26 17.82
CA ILE A 293 -50.28 10.18 16.89
C ILE A 293 -49.36 11.36 16.57
N VAL A 294 -48.72 11.94 17.59
CA VAL A 294 -47.76 13.04 17.40
C VAL A 294 -46.54 12.57 16.59
N ILE A 295 -46.02 11.37 16.87
CA ILE A 295 -44.91 10.79 16.11
C ILE A 295 -45.31 10.56 14.64
N CYS A 296 -46.50 10.03 14.37
CA CYS A 296 -46.99 9.84 13.01
C CYS A 296 -47.13 11.16 12.25
N LEU A 297 -47.62 12.21 12.90
CA LEU A 297 -47.75 13.53 12.27
C LEU A 297 -46.39 14.13 11.93
N ILE A 298 -45.39 13.98 12.81
CA ILE A 298 -44.00 14.42 12.54
C ILE A 298 -43.40 13.64 11.38
N LEU A 299 -43.58 12.32 11.33
CA LEU A 299 -43.06 11.47 10.24
C LEU A 299 -43.68 11.83 8.89
N VAL A 300 -44.98 12.11 8.83
CA VAL A 300 -45.65 12.56 7.61
C VAL A 300 -45.13 13.93 7.17
N LEU A 301 -44.89 14.85 8.12
CA LEU A 301 -44.32 16.17 7.81
C LEU A 301 -42.89 16.06 7.26
N CYS A 302 -42.05 15.27 7.93
CA CYS A 302 -40.69 14.98 7.49
C CYS A 302 -40.66 14.29 6.12
N PHE A 303 -41.59 13.38 5.86
CA PHE A 303 -41.72 12.72 4.55
C PHE A 303 -42.17 13.70 3.47
N GLY A 304 -43.13 14.59 3.77
CA GLY A 304 -43.56 15.65 2.85
C GLY A 304 -42.43 16.62 2.48
N ILE A 305 -41.61 17.00 3.47
CA ILE A 305 -40.40 17.83 3.27
C ILE A 305 -39.37 17.06 2.45
N PHE A 306 -39.12 15.79 2.77
CA PHE A 306 -38.19 14.92 2.04
C PHE A 306 -38.60 14.76 0.56
N VAL A 307 -39.88 14.55 0.28
CA VAL A 307 -40.40 14.46 -1.09
C VAL A 307 -40.28 15.79 -1.82
N LYS A 308 -40.54 16.94 -1.16
CA LYS A 308 -40.29 18.26 -1.75
C LYS A 308 -38.81 18.47 -2.08
N ILE A 309 -37.89 18.18 -1.15
CA ILE A 309 -36.44 18.29 -1.36
C ILE A 309 -35.99 17.37 -2.50
N LYS A 310 -36.50 16.14 -2.56
CA LYS A 310 -36.18 15.18 -3.62
C LYS A 310 -36.71 15.63 -4.99
N LYS A 311 -37.87 16.28 -5.04
CA LYS A 311 -38.45 16.82 -6.28
C LYS A 311 -37.69 18.06 -6.77
N THR A 312 -37.15 18.89 -5.88
CA THR A 312 -36.28 20.03 -6.24
C THR A 312 -34.86 19.59 -6.62
N ARG A 313 -34.36 18.48 -6.04
CA ARG A 313 -33.05 17.88 -6.40
C ARG A 313 -33.09 17.09 -7.72
N LYS A 314 -34.24 16.54 -8.13
CA LYS A 314 -34.39 15.83 -9.40
C LYS A 314 -34.48 16.74 -10.64
N SER A 315 -34.42 18.07 -10.46
CA SER A 315 -34.49 19.06 -11.53
C SER A 315 -33.17 19.84 -11.72
N LYS A 316 -32.07 19.46 -11.04
CA LYS A 316 -30.79 20.19 -11.06
C LYS A 316 -29.53 19.32 -11.23
N THR A 317 -29.66 18.08 -11.71
CA THR A 317 -28.49 17.21 -11.99
C THR A 317 -28.70 16.34 -13.23
N GLU A 318 -29.31 16.91 -14.26
CA GLU A 318 -29.28 16.41 -15.63
C GLU A 318 -29.11 17.63 -16.53
N GLU A 319 -27.89 18.16 -16.58
CA GLU A 319 -27.42 18.98 -17.69
C GLU A 319 -25.88 18.89 -17.71
N ASN A 320 -25.37 18.42 -18.85
CA ASN A 320 -23.97 18.36 -19.32
C ASN A 320 -23.11 17.15 -18.95
N ILE A 321 -23.43 15.97 -19.54
CA ILE A 321 -22.42 15.17 -20.25
C ILE A 321 -23.08 14.66 -21.54
N GLU A 322 -22.60 15.12 -22.69
CA GLU A 322 -22.87 14.51 -23.99
C GLU A 322 -22.27 13.09 -24.01
N SER A 323 -23.04 12.06 -23.62
CA SER A 323 -22.50 10.70 -23.43
C SER A 323 -23.13 9.61 -24.30
N ASP A 324 -23.98 9.94 -25.27
CA ASP A 324 -24.62 8.91 -26.10
C ASP A 324 -23.83 8.54 -27.36
N ASN A 325 -22.93 9.40 -27.84
CA ASN A 325 -22.02 9.06 -28.96
C ASN A 325 -20.67 8.47 -28.50
N GLU A 326 -20.28 8.63 -27.24
CA GLU A 326 -18.91 8.37 -26.76
C GLU A 326 -18.62 6.93 -26.32
N ILE A 327 -19.63 6.11 -26.04
CA ILE A 327 -19.47 4.66 -25.76
C ILE A 327 -19.20 3.88 -27.06
N SER A 328 -19.73 4.35 -28.20
CA SER A 328 -19.64 3.67 -29.50
C SER A 328 -18.21 3.59 -30.07
N THR A 329 -17.33 4.54 -29.73
CA THR A 329 -15.95 4.59 -30.27
C THR A 329 -15.01 3.63 -29.55
N VAL A 330 -15.22 3.37 -28.26
CA VAL A 330 -14.39 2.43 -27.47
C VAL A 330 -14.74 0.98 -27.81
N GLU A 331 -16.01 0.67 -28.08
CA GLU A 331 -16.43 -0.67 -28.54
C GLU A 331 -15.79 -1.07 -29.88
N SER A 332 -15.49 -0.10 -30.75
CA SER A 332 -14.85 -0.37 -32.05
C SER A 332 -13.39 -0.85 -31.96
N LEU A 333 -12.74 -0.66 -30.80
CA LEU A 333 -11.34 -1.03 -30.55
C LEU A 333 -11.19 -2.41 -29.87
N GLN A 334 -12.30 -3.10 -29.62
CA GLN A 334 -12.29 -4.40 -28.95
C GLN A 334 -12.01 -5.54 -29.94
N TYR A 335 -10.93 -6.29 -29.68
CA TYR A 335 -10.62 -7.54 -30.36
C TYR A 335 -11.25 -8.73 -29.63
N ASN A 336 -11.57 -9.78 -30.38
CA ASN A 336 -11.85 -11.09 -29.80
C ASN A 336 -10.57 -11.70 -29.23
N PHE A 337 -10.67 -12.40 -28.10
CA PHE A 337 -9.52 -13.07 -27.48
C PHE A 337 -8.84 -14.03 -28.44
N SER A 338 -9.60 -14.77 -29.25
CA SER A 338 -9.06 -15.68 -30.27
C SER A 338 -8.15 -14.95 -31.25
N THR A 339 -8.54 -13.75 -31.71
CA THR A 339 -7.72 -12.93 -32.61
C THR A 339 -6.41 -12.50 -31.94
N VAL A 340 -6.45 -12.12 -30.65
CA VAL A 340 -5.23 -11.74 -29.90
C VAL A 340 -4.33 -12.94 -29.60
N ARG A 341 -4.94 -14.09 -29.34
CA ARG A 341 -4.23 -15.36 -29.16
C ARG A 341 -3.54 -15.78 -30.47
N ASP A 342 -4.21 -15.70 -31.60
CA ASP A 342 -3.67 -16.09 -32.89
C ASP A 342 -2.52 -15.15 -33.32
N MET A 343 -2.67 -13.82 -33.12
CA MET A 343 -1.59 -12.86 -33.47
C MET A 343 -0.34 -13.01 -32.60
N THR A 344 -0.44 -13.61 -31.40
CA THR A 344 0.69 -13.82 -30.48
C THR A 344 1.25 -15.24 -30.52
N ASP A 345 0.75 -16.10 -31.43
CA ASP A 345 1.06 -17.53 -31.48
C ASP A 345 0.79 -18.21 -30.12
N ASP A 346 -0.44 -18.07 -29.63
CA ASP A 346 -0.90 -18.55 -28.32
C ASP A 346 -0.03 -18.07 -27.14
N PHE A 347 0.37 -16.81 -27.18
CA PHE A 347 1.27 -16.20 -26.18
C PHE A 347 2.58 -17.00 -26.00
N SER A 348 3.13 -17.50 -27.12
CA SER A 348 4.38 -18.26 -27.15
C SER A 348 5.51 -17.53 -26.44
N ASP A 349 6.29 -18.26 -25.64
CA ASP A 349 7.47 -17.73 -24.96
C ASP A 349 8.51 -17.18 -25.94
N ALA A 350 8.53 -17.67 -27.19
CA ALA A 350 9.41 -17.15 -28.25
C ALA A 350 9.07 -15.69 -28.62
N ASN A 351 7.82 -15.27 -28.43
CA ASN A 351 7.35 -13.92 -28.70
C ASN A 351 7.42 -13.01 -27.47
N LYS A 352 7.91 -13.48 -26.32
CA LYS A 352 7.94 -12.68 -25.09
C LYS A 352 8.97 -11.54 -25.18
N LEU A 353 8.51 -10.30 -25.12
CA LEU A 353 9.33 -9.07 -25.15
C LEU A 353 9.82 -8.65 -23.76
N GLY A 354 9.04 -8.98 -22.72
CA GLY A 354 9.35 -8.62 -21.36
C GLY A 354 8.29 -9.07 -20.35
N GLN A 355 8.62 -8.88 -19.07
CA GLN A 355 7.76 -9.13 -17.93
C GLN A 355 7.93 -7.98 -16.94
N GLY A 356 6.84 -7.30 -16.61
CA GLY A 356 6.79 -6.23 -15.61
C GLY A 356 5.95 -6.62 -14.40
N GLY A 357 5.79 -5.71 -13.44
CA GLY A 357 4.91 -5.90 -12.28
C GLY A 357 3.43 -6.12 -12.64
N PHE A 358 3.06 -5.76 -13.87
CA PHE A 358 1.68 -5.73 -14.36
C PHE A 358 1.35 -6.89 -15.31
N GLY A 359 2.32 -7.77 -15.61
CA GLY A 359 2.12 -8.93 -16.48
C GLY A 359 3.19 -9.10 -17.56
N PHE A 360 2.84 -9.85 -18.60
CA PHE A 360 3.74 -10.22 -19.69
C PHE A 360 3.45 -9.40 -20.94
N VAL A 361 4.50 -9.05 -21.70
CA VAL A 361 4.36 -8.39 -22.99
C VAL A 361 4.88 -9.31 -24.08
N TYR A 362 4.07 -9.52 -25.11
CA TYR A 362 4.37 -10.38 -26.25
C TYR A 362 4.43 -9.56 -27.54
N LYS A 363 5.32 -9.93 -28.45
CA LYS A 363 5.28 -9.49 -29.83
C LYS A 363 4.14 -10.24 -30.51
N GLY A 364 3.40 -9.55 -31.36
CA GLY A 364 2.41 -10.18 -32.22
C GLY A 364 2.44 -9.62 -33.62
N THR A 365 1.75 -10.30 -34.52
CA THR A 365 1.61 -9.89 -35.92
C THR A 365 0.13 -9.87 -36.29
N MET A 366 -0.38 -8.70 -36.63
CA MET A 366 -1.75 -8.55 -37.13
C MET A 366 -1.93 -9.24 -38.48
N SER A 367 -3.18 -9.51 -38.87
CA SER A 367 -3.52 -10.13 -40.16
C SER A 367 -3.03 -9.34 -41.39
N ASN A 368 -2.83 -8.03 -41.25
CA ASN A 368 -2.27 -7.16 -42.27
C ASN A 368 -0.72 -7.14 -42.29
N GLY A 369 -0.06 -7.94 -41.44
CA GLY A 369 1.40 -8.01 -41.34
C GLY A 369 2.03 -6.99 -40.39
N ASN A 370 1.26 -6.08 -39.79
CA ASN A 370 1.81 -5.10 -38.86
C ASN A 370 2.19 -5.74 -37.53
N GLU A 371 3.38 -5.41 -37.04
CA GLU A 371 3.85 -5.86 -35.73
C GLU A 371 3.18 -5.07 -34.59
N VAL A 372 2.86 -5.77 -33.51
CA VAL A 372 2.21 -5.22 -32.32
C VAL A 372 2.88 -5.69 -31.04
N ALA A 373 2.65 -4.97 -29.95
CA ALA A 373 2.99 -5.40 -28.60
C ALA A 373 1.70 -5.68 -27.81
N VAL A 374 1.53 -6.92 -27.34
CA VAL A 374 0.36 -7.35 -26.57
C VAL A 374 0.74 -7.47 -25.10
N LYS A 375 0.23 -6.55 -24.27
CA LYS A 375 0.38 -6.59 -22.81
C LYS A 375 -0.78 -7.41 -22.23
N ARG A 376 -0.44 -8.55 -21.63
CA ARG A 376 -1.37 -9.45 -20.93
C ARG A 376 -1.28 -9.21 -19.44
N LEU A 377 -2.32 -8.62 -18.88
CA LEU A 377 -2.36 -8.28 -17.46
C LEU A 377 -2.61 -9.54 -16.62
N SER A 378 -2.09 -9.53 -15.38
CA SER A 378 -2.23 -10.66 -14.46
C SER A 378 -3.69 -11.00 -14.17
N ARG A 379 -4.01 -12.30 -14.12
CA ARG A 379 -5.38 -12.82 -13.90
C ARG A 379 -5.86 -12.74 -12.45
N ASP A 380 -4.95 -12.51 -11.49
CA ASP A 380 -5.18 -12.70 -10.05
C ASP A 380 -5.04 -11.41 -9.22
N SER A 381 -5.06 -10.22 -9.82
CA SER A 381 -4.98 -8.95 -9.08
C SER A 381 -6.14 -8.00 -9.40
N GLU A 382 -6.82 -7.49 -8.35
CA GLU A 382 -7.79 -6.37 -8.47
C GLU A 382 -7.14 -5.10 -9.05
N GLN A 383 -5.82 -4.98 -8.86
CA GLN A 383 -5.00 -3.93 -9.46
C GLN A 383 -4.99 -4.01 -11.00
N GLY A 384 -4.87 -5.22 -11.59
CA GLY A 384 -4.83 -5.39 -13.04
C GLY A 384 -6.12 -4.95 -13.73
N ASP A 385 -7.28 -5.17 -13.10
CA ASP A 385 -8.57 -4.69 -13.62
C ASP A 385 -8.68 -3.15 -13.59
N THR A 386 -8.12 -2.52 -12.56
CA THR A 386 -8.12 -1.05 -12.42
C THR A 386 -7.18 -0.42 -13.46
N GLU A 387 -6.00 -0.98 -13.65
CA GLU A 387 -5.04 -0.54 -14.66
C GLU A 387 -5.58 -0.73 -16.07
N PHE A 388 -6.22 -1.86 -16.35
CA PHE A 388 -6.88 -2.10 -17.63
C PHE A 388 -7.91 -1.02 -17.94
N LYS A 389 -8.80 -0.71 -16.99
CA LYS A 389 -9.81 0.33 -17.15
C LYS A 389 -9.16 1.70 -17.38
N ASN A 390 -8.11 2.04 -16.63
CA ASN A 390 -7.39 3.30 -16.84
C ASN A 390 -6.80 3.36 -18.25
N GLU A 391 -6.07 2.34 -18.68
CA GLU A 391 -5.43 2.34 -20.00
C GLU A 391 -6.45 2.38 -21.15
N VAL A 392 -7.54 1.61 -21.07
CA VAL A 392 -8.59 1.63 -22.11
C VAL A 392 -9.34 2.97 -22.14
N LEU A 393 -9.69 3.55 -21.00
CA LEU A 393 -10.45 4.80 -20.95
C LEU A 393 -9.59 6.03 -21.30
N LEU A 394 -8.30 6.00 -20.95
CA LEU A 394 -7.36 7.10 -21.16
C LEU A 394 -6.66 7.03 -22.50
N VAL A 395 -5.94 5.93 -22.75
CA VAL A 395 -4.95 5.85 -23.84
C VAL A 395 -5.62 5.69 -25.19
N ALA A 396 -6.83 5.11 -25.24
CA ALA A 396 -7.62 5.07 -26.48
C ALA A 396 -7.89 6.48 -27.05
N LYS A 397 -7.82 7.53 -26.23
CA LYS A 397 -8.05 8.93 -26.63
C LYS A 397 -6.76 9.73 -26.85
N LEU A 398 -5.59 9.12 -26.65
CA LEU A 398 -4.30 9.82 -26.76
C LEU A 398 -3.65 9.51 -28.12
N GLN A 399 -3.34 10.58 -28.86
CA GLN A 399 -2.61 10.46 -30.11
C GLN A 399 -1.53 11.53 -30.17
N HIS A 400 -0.29 11.12 -29.91
CA HIS A 400 0.86 12.02 -29.97
C HIS A 400 2.13 11.25 -30.35
N ARG A 401 3.04 11.88 -31.09
CA ARG A 401 4.26 11.23 -31.61
C ARG A 401 5.18 10.70 -30.52
N ASN A 402 5.13 11.28 -29.32
CA ASN A 402 5.93 10.91 -28.16
C ASN A 402 5.17 10.09 -27.11
N LEU A 403 4.01 9.51 -27.45
CA LEU A 403 3.29 8.55 -26.61
C LEU A 403 3.12 7.24 -27.39
N VAL A 404 3.14 6.10 -26.71
CA VAL A 404 2.86 4.80 -27.33
C VAL A 404 1.36 4.68 -27.58
N ARG A 405 1.00 4.38 -28.83
CA ARG A 405 -0.40 4.30 -29.27
C ARG A 405 -1.03 2.96 -28.91
N LEU A 406 -2.15 3.01 -28.19
CA LEU A 406 -3.05 1.87 -28.02
C LEU A 406 -3.82 1.63 -29.34
N LEU A 407 -3.74 0.42 -29.87
CA LEU A 407 -4.42 -0.01 -31.09
C LEU A 407 -5.75 -0.72 -30.80
N GLY A 408 -5.90 -1.25 -29.59
CA GLY A 408 -7.13 -1.82 -29.10
C GLY A 408 -6.93 -2.68 -27.86
N PHE A 409 -7.98 -3.39 -27.46
CA PHE A 409 -7.96 -4.23 -26.26
C PHE A 409 -8.78 -5.48 -26.45
N SER A 410 -8.61 -6.49 -25.60
CA SER A 410 -9.50 -7.65 -25.53
C SER A 410 -9.83 -7.94 -24.07
N MET A 411 -11.11 -8.18 -23.82
CA MET A 411 -11.65 -8.51 -22.51
C MET A 411 -12.59 -9.71 -22.65
N GLU A 412 -12.19 -10.86 -22.10
CA GLU A 412 -13.00 -12.08 -22.09
C GLU A 412 -12.79 -12.83 -20.77
N GLY A 413 -13.86 -13.01 -19.99
CA GLY A 413 -13.75 -13.61 -18.66
C GLY A 413 -12.76 -12.85 -17.75
N ARG A 414 -11.66 -13.51 -17.38
CA ARG A 414 -10.55 -12.92 -16.59
C ARG A 414 -9.38 -12.42 -17.44
N GLU A 415 -9.44 -12.56 -18.75
CA GLU A 415 -8.40 -12.04 -19.65
C GLU A 415 -8.56 -10.54 -19.83
N ARG A 416 -7.44 -9.84 -19.68
CA ARG A 416 -7.30 -8.41 -19.90
C ARG A 416 -6.05 -8.20 -20.75
N LEU A 417 -6.28 -7.86 -22.02
CA LEU A 417 -5.24 -7.73 -23.03
C LEU A 417 -5.27 -6.35 -23.64
N LEU A 418 -4.12 -5.72 -23.76
CA LEU A 418 -3.95 -4.42 -24.40
C LEU A 418 -3.01 -4.58 -25.59
N VAL A 419 -3.43 -4.07 -26.75
CA VAL A 419 -2.69 -4.18 -28.02
C VAL A 419 -2.13 -2.82 -28.38
N TYR A 420 -0.81 -2.70 -28.37
CA TYR A 420 -0.05 -1.48 -28.65
C TYR A 420 0.68 -1.57 -29.98
N GLU A 421 1.06 -0.41 -30.52
CA GLU A 421 2.08 -0.37 -31.59
C GLU A 421 3.39 -1.01 -31.10
N PHE A 422 4.06 -1.77 -31.97
CA PHE A 422 5.37 -2.31 -31.65
C PHE A 422 6.46 -1.24 -31.82
N VAL A 423 7.22 -1.00 -30.76
CA VAL A 423 8.31 -0.01 -30.73
C VAL A 423 9.64 -0.75 -30.69
N CYS A 424 10.34 -0.76 -31.82
CA CYS A 424 11.36 -1.78 -32.14
C CYS A 424 12.63 -1.75 -31.28
N ASN A 425 13.06 -0.60 -30.77
CA ASN A 425 14.27 -0.53 -29.94
C ASN A 425 13.97 -0.86 -28.46
N GLY A 426 12.69 -0.98 -28.06
CA GLY A 426 12.32 -1.28 -26.68
C GLY A 426 12.57 -0.09 -25.74
N SER A 427 12.77 -0.38 -24.46
CA SER A 427 12.81 0.63 -23.39
C SER A 427 14.20 1.28 -23.21
N LEU A 428 14.20 2.55 -22.80
CA LEU A 428 15.38 3.40 -22.66
C LEU A 428 16.36 2.88 -21.59
N ASP A 429 15.86 2.30 -20.50
CA ASP A 429 16.68 1.67 -19.45
C ASP A 429 17.64 0.60 -20.00
N ARG A 430 17.21 -0.15 -21.02
CA ARG A 430 18.04 -1.14 -21.72
C ARG A 430 19.20 -0.52 -22.51
N PHE A 431 19.16 0.78 -22.78
CA PHE A 431 20.26 1.51 -23.41
C PHE A 431 21.12 2.21 -22.38
N ILE A 432 20.54 3.04 -21.51
CA ILE A 432 21.33 3.90 -20.62
C ILE A 432 22.06 3.13 -19.52
N PHE A 433 21.58 1.93 -19.14
CA PHE A 433 22.23 1.12 -18.10
C PHE A 433 23.11 -0.02 -18.62
N ASP A 434 22.95 -0.42 -19.88
CA ASP A 434 23.79 -1.43 -20.53
C ASP A 434 25.08 -0.79 -21.08
N PRO A 435 26.28 -1.18 -20.63
CA PRO A 435 27.53 -0.54 -21.05
C PRO A 435 27.79 -0.55 -22.57
N ILE A 436 27.30 -1.56 -23.29
CA ILE A 436 27.51 -1.73 -24.73
C ILE A 436 26.50 -0.86 -25.49
N LYS A 437 25.22 -0.93 -25.13
CA LYS A 437 24.16 -0.15 -25.81
C LYS A 437 24.26 1.33 -25.51
N ARG A 438 24.72 1.70 -24.31
CA ARG A 438 24.96 3.09 -23.89
C ARG A 438 25.92 3.84 -24.80
N ALA A 439 26.90 3.14 -25.41
CA ALA A 439 27.82 3.72 -26.38
C ALA A 439 27.12 4.18 -27.69
N HIS A 440 25.91 3.67 -27.95
CA HIS A 440 25.10 4.06 -29.11
C HIS A 440 24.21 5.29 -28.82
N LEU A 441 24.18 5.77 -27.58
CA LEU A 441 23.48 7.00 -27.17
C LEU A 441 24.49 8.14 -26.99
N ASP A 442 24.83 8.79 -28.11
CA ASP A 442 25.55 10.05 -28.09
C ASP A 442 24.70 11.19 -27.50
N TRP A 443 25.32 12.36 -27.34
CA TRP A 443 24.64 13.52 -26.77
C TRP A 443 23.41 13.95 -27.59
N GLU A 444 23.51 13.93 -28.92
CA GLU A 444 22.40 14.34 -29.79
C GLU A 444 21.18 13.46 -29.57
N ASN A 445 21.35 12.14 -29.53
CA ASN A 445 20.26 11.22 -29.24
C ASN A 445 19.72 11.38 -27.82
N ARG A 446 20.59 11.54 -26.81
CA ARG A 446 20.14 11.78 -25.42
C ARG A 446 19.32 13.06 -25.30
N TYR A 447 19.79 14.14 -25.90
CA TYR A 447 19.09 15.42 -25.91
C TYR A 447 17.75 15.34 -26.67
N LYS A 448 17.73 14.63 -27.80
CA LYS A 448 16.51 14.33 -28.58
C LYS A 448 15.50 13.53 -27.75
N ILE A 449 15.96 12.54 -26.98
CA ILE A 449 15.13 11.73 -26.07
C ILE A 449 14.55 12.62 -24.96
N ILE A 450 15.38 13.42 -24.27
CA ILE A 450 14.95 14.36 -23.23
C ILE A 450 13.85 15.29 -23.77
N GLY A 451 14.08 15.90 -24.95
CA GLY A 451 13.11 16.75 -25.60
C GLY A 451 11.83 16.01 -26.01
N GLY A 452 11.94 14.76 -26.46
CA GLY A 452 10.79 13.91 -26.80
C GLY A 452 9.91 13.60 -25.59
N VAL A 453 10.51 13.19 -24.47
CA VAL A 453 9.78 12.95 -23.21
C VAL A 453 9.13 14.24 -22.72
N ALA A 454 9.84 15.37 -22.76
CA ALA A 454 9.30 16.65 -22.34
C ALA A 454 8.05 17.06 -23.15
N ARG A 455 8.07 16.85 -24.48
CA ARG A 455 6.90 17.10 -25.35
C ARG A 455 5.75 16.13 -25.06
N GLY A 456 6.06 14.86 -24.78
CA GLY A 456 5.08 13.86 -24.39
C GLY A 456 4.34 14.25 -23.10
N LEU A 457 5.07 14.68 -22.07
CA LEU A 457 4.48 15.15 -20.82
C LEU A 457 3.71 16.46 -20.99
N LEU A 458 4.24 17.43 -21.75
CA LEU A 458 3.52 18.68 -22.05
C LEU A 458 2.15 18.38 -22.68
N TYR A 459 2.10 17.45 -23.62
CA TYR A 459 0.84 17.02 -24.21
C TYR A 459 -0.13 16.45 -23.18
N LEU A 460 0.34 15.60 -22.26
CA LEU A 460 -0.51 15.04 -21.19
C LEU A 460 -1.01 16.11 -20.22
N HIS A 461 -0.19 17.11 -19.90
CA HIS A 461 -0.49 18.11 -18.87
C HIS A 461 -1.34 19.28 -19.39
N GLU A 462 -1.10 19.72 -20.63
CA GLU A 462 -1.60 20.99 -21.17
C GLU A 462 -2.27 20.87 -22.55
N ASP A 463 -1.69 20.13 -23.52
CA ASP A 463 -2.20 20.17 -24.92
C ASP A 463 -3.32 19.17 -25.23
N SER A 464 -3.49 18.14 -24.40
CA SER A 464 -4.56 17.16 -24.58
C SER A 464 -5.90 17.67 -24.06
N ARG A 465 -7.01 17.14 -24.58
CA ARG A 465 -8.37 17.53 -24.16
C ARG A 465 -8.60 17.38 -22.66
N LEU A 466 -7.94 16.41 -22.03
CA LEU A 466 -8.06 16.10 -20.62
C LEU A 466 -6.68 16.19 -19.97
N ARG A 467 -6.55 16.89 -18.85
CA ARG A 467 -5.29 16.91 -18.10
C ARG A 467 -5.04 15.53 -17.49
N ILE A 468 -3.89 14.93 -17.81
CA ILE A 468 -3.51 13.58 -17.39
C ILE A 468 -2.20 13.63 -16.62
N ILE A 469 -2.18 13.05 -15.42
CA ILE A 469 -0.96 12.84 -14.62
C ILE A 469 -0.52 11.38 -14.77
N HIS A 470 0.72 11.14 -15.18
CA HIS A 470 1.24 9.80 -15.47
C HIS A 470 1.55 8.99 -14.20
N ARG A 471 2.17 9.62 -13.18
CA ARG A 471 2.51 9.04 -11.86
C ARG A 471 3.54 7.89 -11.83
N ASP A 472 4.04 7.43 -12.97
CA ASP A 472 5.05 6.36 -13.04
C ASP A 472 6.02 6.57 -14.22
N LEU A 473 6.42 7.84 -14.47
CA LEU A 473 7.43 8.12 -15.47
C LEU A 473 8.81 7.65 -14.97
N LYS A 474 9.47 6.80 -15.77
CA LYS A 474 10.80 6.23 -15.49
C LYS A 474 11.45 5.74 -16.77
N ALA A 475 12.74 5.41 -16.73
CA ALA A 475 13.48 4.98 -17.92
C ALA A 475 12.89 3.72 -18.59
N SER A 476 12.36 2.76 -17.82
CA SER A 476 11.72 1.56 -18.39
C SER A 476 10.36 1.80 -19.03
N ASN A 477 9.73 2.95 -18.75
CA ASN A 477 8.45 3.37 -19.32
C ASN A 477 8.61 4.36 -20.49
N VAL A 478 9.84 4.57 -20.97
CA VAL A 478 10.14 5.33 -22.19
C VAL A 478 10.66 4.37 -23.25
N LEU A 479 9.90 4.15 -24.33
CA LEU A 479 10.30 3.32 -25.46
C LEU A 479 10.96 4.15 -26.56
N LEU A 480 11.81 3.52 -27.37
CA LEU A 480 12.53 4.15 -28.47
C LEU A 480 12.11 3.54 -29.82
N ASP A 481 11.70 4.37 -30.76
CA ASP A 481 11.44 3.92 -32.13
C ASP A 481 12.75 3.74 -32.94
N GLY A 482 12.63 3.31 -34.20
CA GLY A 482 13.77 3.04 -35.07
C GLY A 482 14.68 4.24 -35.34
N GLU A 483 14.21 5.46 -35.09
CA GLU A 483 14.97 6.70 -35.23
C GLU A 483 15.39 7.28 -33.86
N MET A 484 15.32 6.48 -32.80
CA MET A 484 15.63 6.87 -31.42
C MET A 484 14.73 8.01 -30.88
N ASN A 485 13.51 8.16 -31.41
CA ASN A 485 12.53 9.06 -30.81
C ASN A 485 11.91 8.42 -29.57
N ALA A 486 11.78 9.19 -28.50
CA ALA A 486 11.15 8.74 -27.26
C ALA A 486 9.62 8.67 -27.37
N LYS A 487 9.04 7.57 -26.86
CA LYS A 487 7.60 7.37 -26.69
C LYS A 487 7.29 6.93 -25.25
N ILE A 488 6.49 7.70 -24.53
CA ILE A 488 6.06 7.38 -23.16
C ILE A 488 5.00 6.26 -23.21
N SER A 489 5.15 5.27 -22.33
CA SER A 489 4.28 4.09 -22.22
C SER A 489 3.84 3.85 -20.77
N ASP A 490 2.94 2.87 -20.59
CA ASP A 490 2.51 2.36 -19.27
C ASP A 490 1.66 3.35 -18.45
N PHE A 491 0.43 3.55 -18.88
CA PHE A 491 -0.53 4.48 -18.28
C PHE A 491 -1.42 3.83 -17.21
N GLY A 492 -1.10 2.62 -16.74
CA GLY A 492 -1.93 1.89 -15.75
C GLY A 492 -2.23 2.69 -14.48
N LEU A 493 -1.28 3.54 -14.05
CA LEU A 493 -1.40 4.38 -12.86
C LEU A 493 -1.88 5.82 -13.16
N ALA A 494 -2.11 6.15 -14.43
CA ALA A 494 -2.46 7.50 -14.83
C ALA A 494 -3.82 7.96 -14.26
N ARG A 495 -3.97 9.28 -14.09
CA ARG A 495 -5.18 9.89 -13.54
C ARG A 495 -5.61 11.10 -14.35
N LEU A 496 -6.93 11.23 -14.53
CA LEU A 496 -7.59 12.39 -15.13
C LEU A 496 -7.80 13.45 -14.08
N PHE A 497 -7.47 14.69 -14.43
CA PHE A 497 -7.92 15.87 -13.71
C PHE A 497 -9.00 16.58 -14.51
N VAL A 498 -10.03 17.02 -13.80
CA VAL A 498 -11.00 17.99 -14.34
C VAL A 498 -10.28 19.33 -14.52
N PRO A 499 -10.61 20.18 -15.52
CA PRO A 499 -9.83 21.37 -15.84
C PRO A 499 -9.46 22.30 -14.66
N ASP A 500 -10.32 22.37 -13.64
CA ASP A 500 -10.15 23.21 -12.45
C ASP A 500 -9.31 22.55 -11.32
N GLU A 501 -9.00 21.25 -11.43
CA GLU A 501 -8.16 20.55 -10.46
C GLU A 501 -6.68 20.82 -10.73
N THR A 502 -5.97 21.32 -9.71
CA THR A 502 -4.53 21.62 -9.77
C THR A 502 -3.67 20.50 -9.18
N HIS A 503 -4.23 19.72 -8.28
CA HIS A 503 -3.61 18.58 -7.60
C HIS A 503 -4.69 17.57 -7.22
N GLY A 504 -4.29 16.31 -7.06
CA GLY A 504 -5.12 15.20 -6.65
C GLY A 504 -4.50 14.54 -5.42
N ASN A 505 -5.34 14.00 -4.55
CA ASN A 505 -4.92 13.31 -3.35
C ASN A 505 -5.25 11.83 -3.47
N THR A 506 -4.36 10.95 -2.99
CA THR A 506 -4.55 9.51 -3.01
C THR A 506 -3.95 8.88 -1.77
N ASN A 507 -4.74 8.04 -1.10
CA ASN A 507 -4.30 7.32 0.08
C ASN A 507 -3.43 6.10 -0.28
N ILE A 508 -3.37 5.74 -1.58
CA ILE A 508 -2.51 4.69 -2.09
C ILE A 508 -1.42 5.34 -2.94
N VAL A 509 -0.21 5.40 -2.40
CA VAL A 509 1.00 5.82 -3.12
C VAL A 509 1.48 4.63 -3.96
N VAL A 510 1.45 4.80 -5.27
CA VAL A 510 1.86 3.81 -6.26
C VAL A 510 2.79 4.46 -7.28
N GLY A 511 3.78 3.72 -7.76
CA GLY A 511 4.81 4.25 -8.66
C GLY A 511 6.17 3.70 -8.28
N THR A 512 7.21 4.16 -8.97
CA THR A 512 8.55 3.62 -8.81
C THR A 512 9.38 4.46 -7.85
N TYR A 513 9.87 3.83 -6.78
CA TYR A 513 10.78 4.45 -5.81
C TYR A 513 12.01 5.03 -6.51
N GLY A 514 12.47 6.21 -6.07
CA GLY A 514 13.53 6.99 -6.72
C GLY A 514 13.02 7.99 -7.76
N TYR A 515 11.85 7.78 -8.36
CA TYR A 515 11.21 8.73 -9.29
C TYR A 515 10.02 9.48 -8.69
N MET A 516 9.47 8.98 -7.59
CA MET A 516 8.31 9.58 -6.94
C MET A 516 8.70 10.87 -6.19
N ALA A 517 7.89 11.91 -6.37
CA ALA A 517 8.09 13.20 -5.71
C ALA A 517 7.87 13.10 -4.18
N PRO A 518 8.57 13.93 -3.37
CA PRO A 518 8.46 13.90 -1.91
C PRO A 518 7.04 14.12 -1.40
N GLU A 519 6.32 15.11 -1.92
CA GLU A 519 4.94 15.41 -1.51
C GLU A 519 3.98 14.26 -1.86
N TYR A 520 4.30 13.52 -2.93
CA TYR A 520 3.54 12.36 -3.34
C TYR A 520 3.82 11.16 -2.42
N ILE A 521 5.07 10.93 -2.04
CA ILE A 521 5.45 9.86 -1.09
C ILE A 521 4.92 10.16 0.32
N MET A 522 5.10 11.40 0.78
CA MET A 522 4.84 11.78 2.17
C MET A 522 3.36 12.05 2.45
N HIS A 523 2.64 12.57 1.48
CA HIS A 523 1.28 13.06 1.68
C HIS A 523 0.28 12.49 0.67
N GLY A 524 0.71 11.63 -0.27
CA GLY A 524 -0.17 11.12 -1.32
C GLY A 524 -0.67 12.22 -2.26
N GLN A 525 -0.02 13.37 -2.31
CA GLN A 525 -0.41 14.48 -3.18
C GLN A 525 0.28 14.34 -4.52
N PHE A 526 -0.47 14.26 -5.62
CA PHE A 526 0.09 14.21 -6.96
C PHE A 526 -0.46 15.34 -7.81
N SER A 527 0.36 15.84 -8.73
CA SER A 527 -0.03 16.86 -9.69
C SER A 527 0.86 16.75 -10.93
N ILE A 528 0.70 17.68 -11.87
CA ILE A 528 1.64 17.83 -12.99
C ILE A 528 3.09 17.96 -12.46
N LYS A 529 3.29 18.57 -11.29
CA LYS A 529 4.61 18.79 -10.66
C LYS A 529 5.25 17.51 -10.14
N SER A 530 4.45 16.48 -9.88
CA SER A 530 4.97 15.18 -9.47
C SER A 530 5.57 14.45 -10.67
N ASP A 531 4.95 14.54 -11.86
CA ASP A 531 5.56 14.08 -13.12
C ASP A 531 6.80 14.90 -13.50
N VAL A 532 6.81 16.22 -13.23
CA VAL A 532 8.01 17.05 -13.43
C VAL A 532 9.18 16.56 -12.58
N PHE A 533 8.94 16.16 -11.33
CA PHE A 533 9.97 15.58 -10.49
C PHE A 533 10.53 14.29 -11.10
N SER A 534 9.66 13.36 -11.50
CA SER A 534 10.07 12.12 -12.17
C SER A 534 10.85 12.37 -13.46
N PHE A 535 10.46 13.38 -14.23
CA PHE A 535 11.20 13.84 -15.41
C PHE A 535 12.60 14.35 -15.07
N GLY A 536 12.73 15.14 -14.00
CA GLY A 536 14.03 15.63 -13.53
C GLY A 536 14.99 14.49 -13.18
N VAL A 537 14.51 13.49 -12.44
CA VAL A 537 15.26 12.26 -12.14
C VAL A 537 15.69 11.56 -13.42
N LEU A 538 14.76 11.36 -14.36
CA LEU A 538 15.04 10.70 -15.64
C LEU A 538 16.10 11.44 -16.47
N VAL A 539 16.07 12.78 -16.50
CA VAL A 539 17.09 13.60 -17.18
C VAL A 539 18.49 13.35 -16.58
N LEU A 540 18.59 13.29 -15.25
CA LEU A 540 19.85 13.04 -14.56
C LEU A 540 20.38 11.61 -14.78
N GLU A 541 19.50 10.62 -14.87
CA GLU A 541 19.88 9.26 -15.25
C GLU A 541 20.35 9.19 -16.71
N ILE A 542 19.68 9.89 -17.63
CA ILE A 542 20.10 9.96 -19.04
C ILE A 542 21.49 10.59 -19.16
N ILE A 543 21.81 11.64 -18.40
CA ILE A 543 23.12 12.31 -18.49
C ILE A 543 24.23 11.48 -17.83
N SER A 544 23.94 10.86 -16.68
CA SER A 544 24.94 10.10 -15.92
C SER A 544 25.14 8.68 -16.43
N GLY A 545 24.14 8.10 -17.09
CA GLY A 545 24.10 6.65 -17.37
C GLY A 545 24.08 5.80 -16.10
N GLN A 546 23.70 6.37 -14.96
CA GLN A 546 23.66 5.69 -13.68
C GLN A 546 22.22 5.57 -13.18
N LYS A 547 21.90 4.41 -12.61
CA LYS A 547 20.58 4.12 -12.07
C LYS A 547 20.48 4.68 -10.66
N THR A 548 19.37 5.37 -10.37
CA THR A 548 19.00 5.89 -9.05
C THR A 548 19.21 4.89 -7.91
N SER A 549 18.84 3.61 -8.10
CA SER A 549 18.93 2.58 -7.05
C SER A 549 20.35 2.06 -6.76
N ASN A 550 21.36 2.34 -7.60
CA ASN A 550 22.68 1.69 -7.56
C ASN A 550 23.85 2.67 -7.75
N PHE A 551 23.72 3.93 -7.34
CA PHE A 551 24.80 4.90 -7.46
C PHE A 551 25.96 4.54 -6.52
N ARG A 552 27.16 4.36 -7.08
CA ARG A 552 28.41 4.05 -6.35
C ARG A 552 29.46 5.07 -6.72
N ASN A 553 29.82 5.95 -5.79
CA ASN A 553 31.00 6.82 -5.91
C ASN A 553 32.10 6.28 -4.99
N GLY A 554 32.83 5.27 -5.46
CA GLY A 554 33.87 4.60 -4.65
C GLY A 554 33.28 3.80 -3.48
N GLU A 555 33.77 4.03 -2.26
CA GLU A 555 33.42 3.27 -1.04
C GLU A 555 32.17 3.78 -0.29
N ASN A 556 31.56 4.89 -0.71
CA ASN A 556 30.40 5.48 -0.02
C ASN A 556 29.09 5.31 -0.83
N LEU A 557 28.02 4.92 -0.15
CA LEU A 557 26.67 4.83 -0.70
C LEU A 557 26.03 6.23 -0.72
N GLU A 558 26.12 6.92 -1.85
CA GLU A 558 25.53 8.26 -2.06
C GLU A 558 24.38 8.14 -3.06
N ASP A 559 23.24 8.78 -2.80
CA ASP A 559 22.11 8.83 -3.74
C ASP A 559 22.45 9.69 -4.98
N LEU A 560 21.91 9.34 -6.15
CA LEU A 560 22.19 10.03 -7.43
C LEU A 560 21.95 11.54 -7.32
N LEU A 561 20.83 11.96 -6.71
CA LEU A 561 20.49 13.38 -6.60
C LEU A 561 21.48 14.12 -5.70
N SER A 562 21.95 13.48 -4.63
CA SER A 562 22.97 14.03 -3.73
C SER A 562 24.31 14.24 -4.47
N CYS A 563 24.75 13.23 -5.23
CA CYS A 563 25.99 13.33 -5.99
C CYS A 563 25.91 14.39 -7.10
N VAL A 564 24.82 14.43 -7.85
CA VAL A 564 24.61 15.44 -8.90
C VAL A 564 24.60 16.84 -8.30
N TRP A 565 23.85 17.05 -7.22
CA TRP A 565 23.78 18.35 -6.55
C TRP A 565 25.15 18.82 -6.08
N LYS A 566 25.91 17.94 -5.41
CA LYS A 566 27.25 18.26 -4.90
C LYS A 566 28.21 18.65 -6.03
N ASN A 567 28.27 17.86 -7.10
CA ASN A 567 29.17 18.11 -8.23
C ASN A 567 28.73 19.33 -9.05
N TRP A 568 27.44 19.59 -9.18
CA TRP A 568 26.94 20.81 -9.82
C TRP A 568 27.29 22.05 -8.99
N HIS A 569 27.10 21.99 -7.67
CA HIS A 569 27.40 23.10 -6.75
C HIS A 569 28.91 23.39 -6.64
N GLN A 570 29.75 22.36 -6.76
CA GLN A 570 31.22 22.47 -6.75
C GLN A 570 31.82 22.81 -8.13
N GLU A 571 30.98 23.07 -9.14
CA GLU A 571 31.41 23.34 -10.52
C GLU A 571 32.26 22.21 -11.15
N THR A 572 31.99 20.95 -10.78
CA THR A 572 32.65 19.76 -11.30
C THR A 572 31.69 18.84 -12.08
N PRO A 573 31.01 19.33 -13.15
CA PRO A 573 30.01 18.56 -13.87
C PRO A 573 30.58 17.31 -14.56
N ASP A 574 31.88 17.28 -14.89
CA ASP A 574 32.55 16.12 -15.49
C ASP A 574 32.44 14.84 -14.65
N ASN A 575 32.30 14.95 -13.32
CA ASN A 575 32.13 13.81 -12.44
C ASN A 575 30.75 13.15 -12.57
N ILE A 576 29.76 13.89 -13.09
CA ILE A 576 28.39 13.40 -13.31
C ILE A 576 28.31 12.66 -14.65
N LEU A 577 29.09 13.08 -15.64
CA LEU A 577 28.91 12.65 -17.03
C LEU A 577 29.22 11.17 -17.23
N ASP A 578 28.35 10.51 -17.99
CA ASP A 578 28.61 9.21 -18.59
C ASP A 578 29.92 9.21 -19.38
N SER A 579 30.71 8.15 -19.27
CA SER A 579 31.96 8.00 -20.03
C SER A 579 31.75 8.08 -21.54
N ALA A 580 30.60 7.63 -22.06
CA ALA A 580 30.24 7.76 -23.48
C ALA A 580 30.10 9.23 -23.92
N LEU A 581 29.73 10.13 -22.99
CA LEU A 581 29.63 11.58 -23.25
C LEU A 581 30.97 12.29 -23.14
N LYS A 582 31.95 11.72 -22.41
CA LYS A 582 33.30 12.27 -22.27
C LYS A 582 34.17 12.08 -23.51
N VAL A 583 33.89 11.03 -24.28
CA VAL A 583 34.66 10.67 -25.48
C VAL A 583 34.17 11.42 -26.72
N SER A 584 32.92 11.88 -26.72
CA SER A 584 32.32 12.65 -27.81
C SER A 584 32.65 14.14 -27.68
N SER A 585 32.73 14.88 -28.79
CA SER A 585 32.84 16.37 -28.82
C SER A 585 31.54 17.05 -28.37
N SER A 586 30.94 16.54 -27.29
CA SER A 586 29.63 16.95 -26.81
C SER A 586 29.70 18.37 -26.24
N PRO A 587 28.74 19.24 -26.56
CA PRO A 587 28.70 20.60 -26.05
C PRO A 587 28.46 20.59 -24.54
N LEU A 588 29.55 20.62 -23.75
CA LEU A 588 29.52 20.62 -22.28
C LEU A 588 28.55 21.66 -21.71
N ARG A 589 28.45 22.83 -22.36
CA ARG A 589 27.50 23.89 -22.00
C ARG A 589 26.05 23.41 -22.03
N ASP A 590 25.65 22.68 -23.06
CA ASP A 590 24.27 22.20 -23.22
C ASP A 590 23.99 21.05 -22.24
N ILE A 591 25.00 20.21 -21.96
CA ILE A 591 24.91 19.15 -20.95
C ILE A 591 24.72 19.75 -19.56
N VAL A 592 25.57 20.71 -19.16
CA VAL A 592 25.47 21.42 -17.88
C VAL A 592 24.13 22.14 -17.77
N ARG A 593 23.63 22.74 -18.86
CA ARG A 593 22.29 23.33 -18.90
C ARG A 593 21.20 22.28 -18.65
N CYS A 594 21.31 21.08 -19.19
CA CYS A 594 20.35 20.00 -18.93
C CYS A 594 20.43 19.46 -17.50
N ILE A 595 21.63 19.36 -16.90
CA ILE A 595 21.81 19.03 -15.48
C ILE A 595 21.09 20.08 -14.62
N HIS A 596 21.28 21.36 -14.93
CA HIS A 596 20.64 22.48 -14.25
C HIS A 596 19.11 22.41 -14.33
N ILE A 597 18.57 22.13 -15.52
CA ILE A 597 17.11 21.94 -15.71
C ILE A 597 16.63 20.72 -14.91
N GLY A 598 17.37 19.61 -14.93
CA GLY A 598 17.07 18.42 -14.12
C GLY A 598 16.98 18.74 -12.63
N LEU A 599 17.93 19.53 -12.11
CA LEU A 599 17.94 20.00 -10.72
C LEU A 599 16.74 20.90 -10.39
N LEU A 600 16.35 21.80 -11.29
CA LEU A 600 15.13 22.61 -11.14
C LEU A 600 13.86 21.76 -11.12
N CYS A 601 13.85 20.63 -11.80
CA CYS A 601 12.71 19.71 -11.80
C CYS A 601 12.59 18.90 -10.51
N VAL A 602 13.68 18.62 -9.80
CA VAL A 602 13.70 17.78 -8.57
C VAL A 602 13.69 18.57 -7.26
N GLN A 603 13.20 19.81 -7.28
CA GLN A 603 13.08 20.65 -6.08
C GLN A 603 12.12 20.03 -5.06
N GLU A 604 12.41 20.20 -3.76
CA GLU A 604 11.59 19.64 -2.69
C GLU A 604 10.15 20.15 -2.74
N ASN A 605 9.98 21.47 -2.76
CA ASN A 605 8.68 22.08 -2.89
C ASN A 605 8.20 22.02 -4.35
N ALA A 606 7.01 21.44 -4.56
CA ALA A 606 6.40 21.32 -5.88
C ALA A 606 6.17 22.67 -6.58
N ALA A 607 5.99 23.76 -5.83
CA ALA A 607 5.80 25.10 -6.37
C ALA A 607 7.07 25.65 -7.06
N ASP A 608 8.25 25.24 -6.61
CA ASP A 608 9.53 25.72 -7.13
C ASP A 608 9.97 24.99 -8.42
N ARG A 609 9.32 23.85 -8.71
CA ARG A 609 9.55 23.11 -9.96
C ARG A 609 8.96 23.89 -11.14
N PRO A 610 9.57 23.87 -12.34
CA PRO A 610 8.97 24.47 -13.54
C PRO A 610 7.70 23.72 -13.99
N THR A 611 6.95 24.26 -14.96
CA THR A 611 5.97 23.46 -15.73
C THR A 611 6.67 22.82 -16.92
N MET A 612 6.05 21.83 -17.56
CA MET A 612 6.63 21.22 -18.76
C MET A 612 6.73 22.21 -19.93
N ALA A 613 5.81 23.16 -20.05
CA ALA A 613 5.92 24.26 -21.01
C ALA A 613 7.18 25.11 -20.76
N SER A 614 7.44 25.46 -19.49
CA SER A 614 8.68 26.15 -19.12
C SER A 614 9.92 25.29 -19.41
N VAL A 615 9.90 24.00 -19.11
CA VAL A 615 11.01 23.07 -19.42
C VAL A 615 11.29 23.04 -20.92
N ILE A 616 10.27 22.95 -21.78
CA ILE A 616 10.45 22.99 -23.25
C ILE A 616 11.11 24.30 -23.68
N LEU A 617 10.68 25.42 -23.11
CA LEU A 617 11.25 26.72 -23.40
C LEU A 617 12.72 26.81 -22.93
N MET A 618 13.04 26.29 -21.74
CA MET A 618 14.40 26.23 -21.19
C MET A 618 15.33 25.35 -22.05
N LEU A 619 14.83 24.22 -22.55
CA LEU A 619 15.57 23.34 -23.45
C LEU A 619 15.83 24.01 -24.80
N THR A 620 14.82 24.60 -25.42
CA THR A 620 14.88 25.11 -26.80
C THR A 620 15.49 26.51 -26.95
N SER A 621 15.46 27.33 -25.89
CA SER A 621 15.98 28.70 -25.92
C SER A 621 17.25 28.85 -25.09
N SER A 622 18.36 29.19 -25.75
CA SER A 622 19.66 29.46 -25.11
C SER A 622 19.76 30.84 -24.47
N THR A 623 18.79 31.73 -24.73
CA THR A 623 18.77 33.12 -24.25
C THR A 623 18.06 33.31 -22.92
N ILE A 624 17.40 32.28 -22.41
CA ILE A 624 16.68 32.35 -21.13
C ILE A 624 17.63 32.09 -19.97
N THR A 625 17.67 33.07 -19.07
CA THR A 625 18.31 32.95 -17.76
C THR A 625 17.52 31.96 -16.90
N LEU A 626 18.21 30.93 -16.42
CA LEU A 626 17.61 29.91 -15.56
C LEU A 626 17.73 30.33 -14.08
N PRO A 627 16.69 30.11 -13.26
CA PRO A 627 16.80 30.32 -11.82
C PRO A 627 17.82 29.35 -11.21
N ILE A 628 18.43 29.74 -10.10
CA ILE A 628 19.39 28.88 -9.38
C ILE A 628 18.59 27.81 -8.62
N PRO A 629 18.82 26.50 -8.84
CA PRO A 629 18.15 25.45 -8.09
C PRO A 629 18.58 25.47 -6.62
N SER A 630 17.70 25.05 -5.73
CA SER A 630 18.01 24.75 -4.33
C SER A 630 18.28 23.24 -4.14
N GLN A 631 18.72 22.88 -2.94
CA GLN A 631 19.09 21.50 -2.61
C GLN A 631 17.87 20.55 -2.75
N PRO A 632 18.02 19.38 -3.41
CA PRO A 632 16.92 18.42 -3.56
C PRO A 632 16.48 17.75 -2.24
N ALA A 633 15.23 17.30 -2.19
CA ALA A 633 14.55 16.73 -1.00
C ALA A 633 15.16 15.47 -0.38
N PHE A 634 16.04 14.76 -1.09
CA PHE A 634 16.61 13.47 -0.67
C PHE A 634 18.11 13.54 -0.41
N PHE A 635 18.62 14.70 0.00
CA PHE A 635 20.03 14.87 0.25
C PHE A 635 20.51 14.12 1.51
N ILE A 636 21.41 13.15 1.34
CA ILE A 636 22.05 12.44 2.46
C ILE A 636 23.40 13.10 2.75
N THR A 637 23.51 13.84 3.87
CA THR A 637 24.82 14.28 4.38
C THR A 637 25.58 13.10 4.96
N THR A 638 26.75 12.77 4.41
CA THR A 638 27.71 11.85 5.04
C THR A 638 28.36 12.52 6.24
N THR A 639 27.63 12.62 7.34
CA THR A 639 28.17 12.73 8.69
C THR A 639 27.57 11.57 9.46
N PHE A 640 28.43 10.72 10.01
CA PHE A 640 28.02 9.56 10.80
C PHE A 640 27.02 9.95 11.90
N ASP A 641 25.73 9.73 11.64
CA ASP A 641 24.72 9.44 12.65
C ASP A 641 23.77 8.40 12.06
N SER A 642 23.96 7.18 12.52
CA SER A 642 23.32 5.97 12.05
C SER A 642 21.87 5.90 12.54
N LYS A 643 20.90 6.11 11.64
CA LYS A 643 19.52 5.55 11.70
C LYS A 643 18.76 5.77 10.38
N ILE A 644 19.05 4.94 9.37
CA ILE A 644 18.07 4.57 8.33
C ILE A 644 18.14 3.05 8.17
N PRO A 645 17.01 2.30 8.21
CA PRO A 645 17.02 0.87 7.98
C PRO A 645 17.20 0.58 6.48
N TYR A 646 18.27 -0.12 6.15
CA TYR A 646 18.45 -0.78 4.87
C TYR A 646 17.32 -1.80 4.64
N VAL A 647 16.52 -1.63 3.59
CA VAL A 647 15.55 -2.63 3.13
C VAL A 647 16.12 -3.29 1.87
N TYR A 648 16.29 -4.62 1.94
CA TYR A 648 16.85 -5.45 0.90
C TYR A 648 16.05 -5.43 -0.41
N GLU A 649 16.80 -5.44 -1.52
CA GLU A 649 16.36 -5.51 -2.91
C GLU A 649 15.81 -6.90 -3.27
N SER A 650 14.73 -6.95 -4.05
CA SER A 650 14.11 -8.19 -4.54
C SER A 650 14.77 -8.72 -5.82
N ASN A 651 15.32 -9.93 -5.70
CA ASN A 651 15.73 -10.91 -6.71
C ASN A 651 15.35 -10.66 -8.19
N SER A 652 16.30 -10.21 -8.98
CA SER A 652 16.41 -10.56 -10.41
C SER A 652 17.13 -11.92 -10.52
N ARG A 653 16.41 -12.99 -10.87
CA ARG A 653 17.04 -14.27 -11.24
C ARG A 653 17.34 -14.28 -12.74
N THR A 654 18.55 -13.92 -13.12
CA THR A 654 19.19 -14.40 -14.35
C THR A 654 19.87 -15.72 -14.04
N SER A 655 19.37 -16.79 -14.65
CA SER A 655 19.96 -18.12 -14.61
C SER A 655 21.13 -18.18 -15.59
N ASP A 656 22.35 -18.13 -15.06
CA ASP A 656 23.53 -18.57 -15.81
C ASP A 656 24.13 -19.82 -15.15
N THR A 657 24.26 -20.83 -16.01
CA THR A 657 24.71 -22.17 -15.71
C THR A 657 26.21 -22.20 -15.86
N THR A 658 26.98 -22.47 -14.81
CA THR A 658 28.35 -22.99 -14.98
C THR A 658 28.77 -23.85 -13.80
N LYS A 659 29.13 -25.09 -14.13
CA LYS A 659 29.77 -26.08 -13.27
C LYS A 659 31.18 -25.60 -12.91
N SER A 660 31.62 -25.79 -11.67
CA SER A 660 32.73 -26.73 -11.34
C SER A 660 33.34 -26.52 -9.94
N SER A 661 33.58 -27.66 -9.29
CA SER A 661 34.70 -28.03 -8.40
C SER A 661 35.04 -27.24 -7.13
N LYS A 662 34.86 -27.98 -6.02
CA LYS A 662 35.60 -27.92 -4.74
C LYS A 662 37.09 -27.57 -4.91
N HIS A 663 37.62 -26.72 -4.02
CA HIS A 663 38.73 -27.07 -3.12
C HIS A 663 38.88 -26.05 -1.98
N LYS A 664 39.14 -26.55 -0.77
CA LYS A 664 39.52 -25.82 0.44
C LYS A 664 40.95 -25.29 0.32
N SER A 665 41.25 -24.15 0.93
CA SER A 665 42.59 -23.83 1.43
C SER A 665 42.52 -22.86 2.61
N ASP A 666 43.16 -23.28 3.70
CA ASP A 666 43.51 -22.49 4.89
C ASP A 666 44.65 -21.50 4.60
N ASN A 667 44.74 -20.50 5.47
CA ASN A 667 45.73 -19.43 5.59
C ASN A 667 47.21 -19.88 5.55
N SER A 668 48.07 -19.06 4.95
CA SER A 668 49.29 -18.56 5.60
C SER A 668 49.92 -17.36 4.84
N GLU A 669 50.69 -16.59 5.60
CA GLU A 669 51.29 -15.28 5.34
C GLU A 669 52.43 -15.24 4.28
N GLY A 670 52.66 -14.04 3.73
CA GLY A 670 54.01 -13.44 3.77
C GLY A 670 54.81 -13.26 2.46
N SER A 671 55.07 -11.98 2.16
CA SER A 671 56.29 -11.39 1.55
C SER A 671 56.48 -11.30 0.02
N LEU A 672 56.35 -10.06 -0.46
CA LEU A 672 57.26 -9.27 -1.33
C LEU A 672 58.34 -10.02 -2.16
N ASN A 673 58.28 -9.87 -3.50
CA ASN A 673 59.19 -8.98 -4.24
C ASN A 673 58.89 -8.88 -5.75
N SER A 674 59.37 -7.76 -6.29
CA SER A 674 59.20 -7.10 -7.59
C SER A 674 59.80 -7.77 -8.84
N ALA A 675 59.36 -7.23 -10.00
CA ALA A 675 60.02 -7.20 -11.33
C ALA A 675 59.88 -8.47 -12.19
N SER A 676 59.74 -8.46 -13.53
CA SER A 676 59.51 -7.44 -14.56
C SER A 676 59.34 -8.20 -15.89
N MET A 677 58.71 -7.52 -16.86
CA MET A 677 58.81 -7.66 -18.32
C MET A 677 57.89 -8.61 -19.13
N SER A 678 57.36 -7.95 -20.17
CA SER A 678 57.18 -8.36 -21.59
C SER A 678 56.07 -9.36 -21.90
N GLU A 679 54.95 -8.90 -22.46
CA GLU A 679 54.70 -8.67 -23.92
C GLU A 679 54.50 -9.99 -24.70
N LEU A 680 53.29 -10.17 -25.25
CA LEU A 680 52.99 -10.32 -26.70
C LEU A 680 51.63 -11.02 -26.92
N TYR A 681 50.67 -10.25 -27.45
CA TYR A 681 49.65 -10.72 -28.42
C TYR A 681 50.36 -11.28 -29.68
N PRO A 682 49.72 -11.94 -30.68
CA PRO A 682 48.28 -11.94 -31.02
C PRO A 682 47.67 -13.28 -31.52
N ARG A 683 46.34 -13.39 -31.49
CA ARG A 683 45.46 -13.49 -32.68
C ARG A 683 44.00 -13.49 -32.27
#